data_AF-A0AAD7IVX8-F1
#
_entry.id   AF-A0AAD7IVX8-F1
#
_cell.length_a   1.000
_cell.length_b   1.000
_cell.length_c   1.000
_cell.angle_alpha   90.00
_cell.angle_beta   90.00
_cell.angle_gamma   90.00
#
_symmetry.space_group_name_H-M   'P 1'
#
loop_
_entity.id
_entity.type
_entity.pdbx_description
1 polymer ?
#
loop_
_entity_poly.entity_id
_entity_poly.type
_entity_poly.pdbx_seq_one_letter_code
_entity_poly.pdbx_strand_id
1 'polypeptide(L)'
;MASGTSQPRKNPGTRTYKRIPTTLDANPDIPQPRPDANAYRLDPTAPNPPPTTYTAPDFSHTQPRMRSEKQSIEEKTADKFAAVDELLKTWKFDTIGDFLSILFYNKPRGDPDPRGTTHAHAVAQFLRGRSKIKMCDILPLVYHHKASYPTKKSADSHEKKSMFSTAGPENEINHARPFMSTWAARLVASEARKQVGRATRDDPDRPEEHSRFRASSNGRTNAHVVTWPELLANFSITKIHAKYCLRLPLPMFLTESMAAPSTKGVIFVRKRRPHPMIQVGAIASFLISRNRYANGDLAMALGVWHVACKSHVDVKRVYCRLGSAVSDTTSHNALNAMSEADLVALRAEIAEATERGEREGCLLVDNVQKYCDVYEEGVGRQSQMKVGTAGTWVRLDGCSPGAFHAKPYYDQVAKQERANLETGSLYDSIDWKHIKTIIPLQWVRALVEFEPKLHHLLPEVNIMFRVTLAIRPRPPNKITSCQPLGTNSEHSTETQGMRQAIKDFDNQTGIDSDNPGNLLSWIRGDGASFAAVLNLINYSTPVGTFKNKIGTPEIWHTGATDLNSTSANHHGPASSSDPSSLSKCFNIAGFKRPSNVKSCDYYPTVRNLSLIWTAKVLDCWRLHFDVEDLHEYFQDLAQNDKLPTLIDLIQDAIPLYDRYATQGAIRASLSAAEATHPDRFNKVPVGSPWTAPSNASDRTSPDLDDLDLPGLADIIEPDTPTNPSPPKKSDNAPTAHTETEGFTGDRVLRNSQIFLQDFGWWIEFGHAVPEGDIGRVWEIMKIWIFKFAGSSHQNYVNYLLEVYCMLRYEASKGLSDAILDNWLLKIKDELGHCLPADLHQEHYNKWLEDMIQKHGGEFDNKYYRQTIAPNVHHFLQMKKEVETAFEFKPRGQTHTSPHSRPELQLLLTAFKEEEVHLFRSGRSLGHAAVNQFARGWKRLDAGKLTAFLEKSTALGDFLKEIRRSENPDVDMDSDSSSESGDRSSDIHGDGSSDVETADNSSSIRGVDSPTPSIPSSDITVDANEPEDDGEDLSDAHLSAGSENSEAEDEDGKIEGNGEVDPNEPDDDGIDLSTTHLSTADRENGLEAMEAKNAAAEGEGTDEEEEEESDEEREEPESESDDEEV
;
A
#
# COMPACT_ATOMS: atom_id res chain seq x y z
N MET A 1 27.72 -9.63 81.23
CA MET A 1 28.86 -10.09 80.41
C MET A 1 28.40 -9.89 78.96
N ALA A 2 28.82 -8.83 78.26
CA ALA A 2 30.15 -8.57 77.68
C ALA A 2 30.38 -9.38 76.38
N SER A 3 30.77 -8.78 75.24
CA SER A 3 30.95 -7.34 74.92
C SER A 3 31.20 -7.06 73.41
N GLY A 4 30.50 -6.07 72.83
CA GLY A 4 30.87 -5.37 71.57
C GLY A 4 30.56 -6.09 70.23
N THR A 5 30.40 -5.40 69.08
CA THR A 5 30.28 -3.93 68.84
C THR A 5 29.64 -3.62 67.47
N SER A 6 28.97 -2.45 67.34
CA SER A 6 28.61 -1.70 66.11
C SER A 6 27.85 -2.39 64.94
N GLN A 7 26.51 -2.42 65.03
CA GLN A 7 25.52 -1.61 64.28
C GLN A 7 25.84 -0.96 62.88
N PRO A 8 24.84 -0.66 62.00
CA PRO A 8 24.41 -1.64 60.98
C PRO A 8 24.07 -1.09 59.55
N ARG A 9 23.65 -2.02 58.67
CA ARG A 9 22.80 -1.89 57.44
C ARG A 9 23.33 -1.10 56.22
N LYS A 10 23.46 -1.84 55.10
CA LYS A 10 23.22 -1.38 53.71
C LYS A 10 21.89 -1.98 53.23
N ASN A 11 21.20 -1.30 52.31
CA ASN A 11 20.05 -1.87 51.58
C ASN A 11 20.45 -2.33 50.16
N PRO A 12 19.80 -3.38 49.60
CA PRO A 12 19.66 -3.60 48.15
C PRO A 12 18.58 -2.64 47.56
N GLY A 13 18.23 -2.63 46.27
CA GLY A 13 18.75 -3.38 45.12
C GLY A 13 17.92 -3.13 43.85
N THR A 14 18.28 -2.10 43.09
CA THR A 14 18.19 -2.01 41.61
C THR A 14 17.07 -2.73 40.83
N ARG A 15 16.16 -1.94 40.23
CA ARG A 15 15.57 -2.25 38.89
C ARG A 15 16.41 -1.57 37.79
N THR A 16 16.58 -2.21 36.64
CA THR A 16 17.50 -1.80 35.56
C THR A 16 16.81 -1.15 34.36
N TYR A 17 17.49 -0.18 33.74
CA TYR A 17 17.14 0.38 32.42
C TYR A 17 18.29 0.12 31.43
N LYS A 18 18.01 -0.36 30.21
CA LYS A 18 19.03 -0.51 29.15
C LYS A 18 19.60 0.87 28.78
N ARG A 19 20.93 0.94 28.68
CA ARG A 19 21.72 2.17 28.49
C ARG A 19 22.47 2.09 27.17
N ILE A 20 22.15 2.96 26.21
CA ILE A 20 22.93 3.07 24.96
C ILE A 20 24.28 3.73 25.28
N PRO A 21 25.44 3.15 24.90
CA PRO A 21 26.74 3.73 25.20
C PRO A 21 27.03 4.97 24.35
N THR A 22 27.46 6.05 24.99
CA THR A 22 28.10 7.20 24.32
C THR A 22 29.56 7.28 24.76
N THR A 23 30.40 6.46 24.12
CA THR A 23 31.86 6.45 24.26
C THR A 23 32.49 6.57 22.88
N LEU A 24 32.80 7.81 22.49
CA LEU A 24 33.66 8.09 21.34
C LEU A 24 35.12 8.09 21.80
N ASP A 25 35.74 6.91 21.79
CA ASP A 25 37.18 6.79 21.92
C ASP A 25 37.89 7.36 20.68
N ALA A 26 39.00 8.06 20.90
CA ALA A 26 39.74 8.71 19.83
C ALA A 26 40.82 7.77 19.26
N ASN A 27 40.58 7.22 18.06
CA ASN A 27 41.60 6.49 17.31
C ASN A 27 42.43 7.48 16.45
N PRO A 28 43.77 7.52 16.53
CA PRO A 28 44.55 8.68 16.10
C PRO A 28 45.17 8.56 14.70
N ASP A 29 44.37 8.35 13.65
CA ASP A 29 44.86 8.39 12.26
C ASP A 29 43.83 8.99 11.28
N ILE A 30 44.07 10.23 10.83
CA ILE A 30 43.75 10.82 9.50
C ILE A 30 44.15 12.32 9.49
N PRO A 31 44.63 12.91 8.36
CA PRO A 31 45.32 14.20 8.40
C PRO A 31 44.40 15.43 8.49
N GLN A 32 44.83 16.47 9.20
CA GLN A 32 44.13 17.77 9.23
C GLN A 32 44.31 18.56 7.93
N PRO A 33 43.23 19.05 7.29
CA PRO A 33 43.33 19.97 6.16
C PRO A 33 43.76 21.37 6.64
N ARG A 34 44.66 22.01 5.90
CA ARG A 34 45.06 23.41 6.12
C ARG A 34 44.15 24.34 5.34
N PRO A 35 43.63 25.44 5.92
CA PRO A 35 43.03 26.51 5.14
C PRO A 35 44.13 27.34 4.46
N ASP A 36 44.23 27.24 3.14
CA ASP A 36 45.09 28.13 2.34
C ASP A 36 44.34 29.44 2.03
N ALA A 37 45.03 30.58 2.13
CA ALA A 37 44.43 31.90 2.00
C ALA A 37 45.43 32.90 1.39
N ASN A 38 45.72 32.73 0.09
CA ASN A 38 46.71 33.51 -0.65
C ASN A 38 46.08 34.23 -1.85
N ALA A 39 45.78 35.53 -1.71
CA ALA A 39 45.22 36.35 -2.80
C ALA A 39 45.59 37.84 -2.78
N TYR A 40 46.80 38.20 -2.34
CA TYR A 40 47.41 39.51 -2.67
C TYR A 40 48.91 39.37 -2.94
N ARG A 41 49.30 39.40 -4.22
CA ARG A 41 50.71 39.50 -4.66
C ARG A 41 51.18 40.96 -4.58
N LEU A 42 52.39 41.15 -4.04
CA LEU A 42 53.26 42.28 -4.36
C LEU A 42 54.69 41.76 -4.59
N ASP A 43 55.51 42.59 -5.24
CA ASP A 43 56.70 42.18 -5.99
C ASP A 43 57.94 41.87 -5.12
N PRO A 44 58.65 40.74 -5.32
CA PRO A 44 59.85 40.37 -4.57
C PRO A 44 61.16 40.98 -5.11
N THR A 45 61.17 42.25 -5.54
CA THR A 45 62.37 42.91 -6.14
C THR A 45 62.76 44.26 -5.51
N ALA A 46 62.94 44.32 -4.19
CA ALA A 46 63.53 45.49 -3.50
C ALA A 46 64.54 45.08 -2.41
N PRO A 47 65.69 45.79 -2.25
CA PRO A 47 66.73 45.44 -1.28
C PRO A 47 66.45 45.98 0.14
N ASN A 48 66.87 45.23 1.16
CA ASN A 48 66.77 45.63 2.57
C ASN A 48 67.68 46.83 2.89
N PRO A 49 67.20 47.87 3.61
CA PRO A 49 68.06 48.83 4.28
C PRO A 49 68.73 48.19 5.53
N PRO A 50 69.93 48.64 5.93
CA PRO A 50 70.67 48.05 7.05
C PRO A 50 70.08 48.42 8.43
N PRO A 51 70.30 47.61 9.48
CA PRO A 51 69.83 47.91 10.83
C PRO A 51 70.63 49.05 11.45
N THR A 52 69.99 50.18 11.72
CA THR A 52 70.58 51.26 12.51
C THR A 52 70.51 50.93 14.00
N THR A 53 71.66 50.85 14.65
CA THR A 53 71.78 50.63 16.09
C THR A 53 71.26 51.82 16.90
N TYR A 54 70.58 51.54 18.00
CA TYR A 54 70.53 52.43 19.16
C TYR A 54 70.80 51.64 20.44
N THR A 55 71.57 52.25 21.34
CA THR A 55 72.18 51.60 22.50
C THR A 55 71.22 51.48 23.70
N ALA A 56 71.31 50.35 24.40
CA ALA A 56 70.74 50.21 25.73
C ALA A 56 71.68 50.85 26.77
N PRO A 57 71.16 51.52 27.82
CA PRO A 57 71.92 51.84 29.03
C PRO A 57 72.14 50.58 29.88
N ASP A 58 73.23 50.54 30.65
CA ASP A 58 73.61 49.38 31.47
C ASP A 58 72.58 49.00 32.54
N PHE A 59 72.27 47.71 32.62
CA PHE A 59 71.59 47.12 33.78
C PHE A 59 72.62 46.78 34.87
N SER A 60 72.67 47.59 35.92
CA SER A 60 73.34 47.18 37.16
C SER A 60 72.52 46.12 37.89
N HIS A 61 73.14 44.98 38.20
CA HIS A 61 72.51 43.92 38.98
C HIS A 61 72.59 44.19 40.50
N THR A 62 71.76 43.46 41.24
CA THR A 62 71.75 43.34 42.72
C THR A 62 71.31 44.55 43.55
N GLN A 63 70.00 44.61 43.80
CA GLN A 63 69.53 44.50 45.18
C GLN A 63 68.57 43.31 45.31
N PRO A 64 68.59 42.56 46.42
CA PRO A 64 67.54 41.59 46.68
C PRO A 64 66.24 42.36 46.94
N ARG A 65 65.21 42.12 46.11
CA ARG A 65 63.85 42.52 46.49
C ARG A 65 63.52 41.82 47.80
N MET A 66 63.45 42.58 48.90
CA MET A 66 62.79 42.10 50.11
C MET A 66 61.41 41.60 49.69
N ARG A 67 61.14 40.33 49.97
CA ARG A 67 59.76 39.85 49.91
C ARG A 67 59.03 40.62 51.00
N SER A 68 58.07 41.45 50.61
CA SER A 68 57.03 41.87 51.54
C SER A 68 56.42 40.62 52.18
N GLU A 69 55.93 40.75 53.41
CA GLU A 69 55.36 39.62 54.13
C GLU A 69 54.24 38.97 53.30
N LYS A 70 53.97 37.69 53.58
CA LYS A 70 52.85 36.98 52.94
C LYS A 70 51.53 37.51 53.51
N GLN A 71 51.16 38.72 53.10
CA GLN A 71 49.85 39.31 53.38
C GLN A 71 48.76 38.29 53.05
N SER A 72 47.70 38.25 53.85
CA SER A 72 46.57 37.36 53.64
C SER A 72 45.81 37.70 52.34
N ILE A 73 44.80 36.88 51.99
CA ILE A 73 43.95 37.19 50.83
C ILE A 73 43.05 38.40 51.14
N GLU A 74 42.64 38.53 52.40
CA GLU A 74 41.87 39.63 52.98
C GLU A 74 42.68 40.93 52.97
N GLU A 75 43.91 40.93 53.49
CA GLU A 75 44.81 42.09 53.49
C GLU A 75 45.10 42.58 52.06
N LYS A 76 45.48 41.68 51.16
CA LYS A 76 45.66 41.98 49.73
C LYS A 76 44.37 42.41 49.01
N THR A 77 43.23 42.37 49.66
CA THR A 77 41.95 42.84 49.13
C THR A 77 41.57 44.19 49.76
N ALA A 78 41.81 44.37 51.06
CA ALA A 78 41.74 45.66 51.74
C ALA A 78 42.68 46.70 51.09
N ASP A 79 43.94 46.35 50.82
CA ASP A 79 44.90 47.22 50.12
C ASP A 79 44.41 47.67 48.75
N LYS A 80 43.73 46.78 48.00
CA LYS A 80 43.17 47.12 46.68
C LYS A 80 41.96 48.04 46.81
N PHE A 81 41.11 47.83 47.81
CA PHE A 81 40.00 48.75 48.07
C PHE A 81 40.52 50.12 48.49
N ALA A 82 41.52 50.20 49.38
CA ALA A 82 42.18 51.45 49.77
C ALA A 82 42.81 52.18 48.57
N ALA A 83 43.50 51.46 47.69
CA ALA A 83 44.07 52.01 46.46
C ALA A 83 43.00 52.48 45.46
N VAL A 84 41.86 51.78 45.33
CA VAL A 84 40.71 52.23 44.53
C VAL A 84 40.09 53.49 45.13
N ASP A 85 39.99 53.56 46.46
CA ASP A 85 39.51 54.71 47.20
C ASP A 85 40.39 55.96 47.01
N GLU A 86 41.71 55.79 47.00
CA GLU A 86 42.68 56.85 46.69
C GLU A 86 42.60 57.29 45.21
N LEU A 87 42.46 56.33 44.29
CA LEU A 87 42.30 56.59 42.85
C LEU A 87 40.99 57.33 42.56
N LEU A 88 39.90 57.02 43.27
CA LEU A 88 38.62 57.75 43.22
C LEU A 88 38.73 59.16 43.81
N LYS A 89 39.53 59.37 44.87
CA LYS A 89 39.79 60.71 45.46
C LYS A 89 40.70 61.59 44.59
N THR A 90 41.47 61.00 43.68
CA THR A 90 42.41 61.69 42.77
C THR A 90 41.98 61.64 41.30
N TRP A 91 40.74 61.20 41.06
CA TRP A 91 40.14 60.93 39.75
C TRP A 91 39.96 62.21 38.90
N LYS A 92 40.06 62.09 37.56
CA LYS A 92 40.04 63.22 36.62
C LYS A 92 38.97 63.19 35.53
N PHE A 93 38.13 62.16 35.50
CA PHE A 93 36.96 62.05 34.60
C PHE A 93 35.69 62.39 35.39
N ASP A 94 34.68 63.00 34.76
CA ASP A 94 33.50 63.47 35.48
C ASP A 94 32.67 62.32 36.09
N THR A 95 32.74 61.12 35.50
CA THR A 95 32.11 59.91 36.02
C THR A 95 32.94 58.65 35.76
N ILE A 96 32.58 57.55 36.41
CA ILE A 96 33.09 56.21 36.06
C ILE A 96 32.64 55.81 34.64
N GLY A 97 31.44 56.22 34.20
CA GLY A 97 30.93 55.94 32.86
C GLY A 97 31.75 56.61 31.75
N ASP A 98 32.13 57.87 31.94
CA ASP A 98 33.01 58.62 31.04
C ASP A 98 34.38 57.93 30.89
N PHE A 99 35.05 57.64 32.02
CA PHE A 99 36.29 56.86 32.03
C PHE A 99 36.14 55.52 31.30
N LEU A 100 35.06 54.76 31.53
CA LEU A 100 34.83 53.48 30.86
C LEU A 100 34.60 53.64 29.36
N SER A 101 33.95 54.73 28.92
CA SER A 101 33.74 55.03 27.50
C SER A 101 35.06 55.27 26.76
N ILE A 102 36.01 55.95 27.41
CA ILE A 102 37.35 56.23 26.88
C ILE A 102 38.24 54.97 26.99
N LEU A 103 38.13 54.22 28.08
CA LEU A 103 38.86 52.97 28.29
C LEU A 103 38.51 51.93 27.21
N PHE A 104 37.22 51.76 26.92
CA PHE A 104 36.72 50.82 25.92
C PHE A 104 36.50 51.44 24.54
N TYR A 105 36.96 52.69 24.31
CA TYR A 105 36.85 53.37 23.02
C TYR A 105 37.35 52.48 21.89
N ASN A 106 36.49 52.26 20.88
CA ASN A 106 36.82 51.52 19.67
C ASN A 106 36.72 52.47 18.48
N LYS A 107 37.82 52.61 17.72
CA LYS A 107 37.92 53.64 16.69
C LYS A 107 37.01 53.36 15.48
N PRO A 108 36.44 54.40 14.83
CA PRO A 108 35.80 54.25 13.54
C PRO A 108 36.76 53.78 12.44
N ARG A 109 36.20 53.27 11.33
CA ARG A 109 36.96 52.65 10.23
C ARG A 109 37.54 53.70 9.27
N GLY A 110 38.58 54.38 9.71
CA GLY A 110 39.36 55.33 8.90
C GLY A 110 40.31 56.19 9.74
N ASP A 111 39.91 56.47 10.98
CA ASP A 111 40.57 57.47 11.82
C ASP A 111 41.89 57.00 12.44
N PRO A 112 42.80 57.93 12.80
CA PRO A 112 43.92 57.63 13.69
C PRO A 112 43.41 57.11 15.04
N ASP A 113 44.12 56.16 15.64
CA ASP A 113 43.75 55.63 16.96
C ASP A 113 44.30 56.57 18.05
N PRO A 114 43.45 57.21 18.88
CA PRO A 114 43.91 58.12 19.93
C PRO A 114 44.54 57.38 21.13
N ARG A 115 44.46 56.04 21.17
CA ARG A 115 44.89 55.22 22.31
C ARG A 115 46.39 54.92 22.24
N GLY A 116 47.10 55.16 23.33
CA GLY A 116 48.50 54.75 23.48
C GLY A 116 48.67 53.23 23.40
N THR A 117 49.85 52.76 22.97
CA THR A 117 50.14 51.31 22.78
C THR A 117 49.86 50.47 24.02
N THR A 118 50.21 50.96 25.21
CA THR A 118 49.93 50.30 26.50
C THR A 118 48.43 50.16 26.78
N HIS A 119 47.63 51.19 26.48
CA HIS A 119 46.17 51.18 26.65
C HIS A 119 45.52 50.19 25.69
N ALA A 120 45.84 50.28 24.40
CA ALA A 120 45.36 49.35 23.38
C ALA A 120 45.75 47.89 23.70
N HIS A 121 46.97 47.65 24.18
CA HIS A 121 47.43 46.32 24.57
C HIS A 121 46.69 45.79 25.81
N ALA A 122 46.54 46.60 26.87
CA ALA A 122 45.86 46.18 28.10
C ALA A 122 44.38 45.80 27.84
N VAL A 123 43.66 46.65 27.09
CA VAL A 123 42.26 46.40 26.70
C VAL A 123 42.17 45.17 25.78
N ALA A 124 43.09 45.00 24.82
CA ALA A 124 43.11 43.82 23.96
C ALA A 124 43.40 42.52 24.76
N GLN A 125 44.27 42.52 25.76
CA GLN A 125 44.52 41.34 26.60
C GLN A 125 43.28 40.99 27.45
N PHE A 126 42.57 41.99 27.99
CA PHE A 126 41.35 41.79 28.75
C PHE A 126 40.20 41.25 27.88
N LEU A 127 39.89 41.92 26.76
CA LEU A 127 38.81 41.52 25.85
C LEU A 127 39.07 40.18 25.13
N ARG A 128 40.34 39.78 24.96
CA ARG A 128 40.72 38.45 24.47
C ARG A 128 40.77 37.37 25.56
N GLY A 129 40.35 37.68 26.80
CA GLY A 129 40.29 36.73 27.90
C GLY A 129 41.65 36.21 28.41
N ARG A 130 42.74 36.93 28.11
CA ARG A 130 44.13 36.57 28.48
C ARG A 130 44.58 37.14 29.83
N SER A 131 43.76 38.00 30.42
CA SER A 131 43.89 38.49 31.80
C SER A 131 43.45 37.46 32.84
N LYS A 132 43.89 37.62 34.10
CA LYS A 132 43.50 36.74 35.22
C LYS A 132 42.01 36.85 35.61
N ILE A 133 41.40 38.01 35.36
CA ILE A 133 39.97 38.28 35.50
C ILE A 133 39.48 38.61 34.08
N LYS A 134 38.42 37.95 33.63
CA LYS A 134 37.88 37.99 32.27
C LYS A 134 36.53 38.71 32.27
N MET A 135 36.02 39.04 31.08
CA MET A 135 34.70 39.66 30.94
C MET A 135 33.56 38.78 31.53
N CYS A 136 33.68 37.44 31.43
CA CYS A 136 32.73 36.50 32.04
C CYS A 136 32.68 36.57 33.57
N ASP A 137 33.71 37.11 34.22
CA ASP A 137 33.78 37.25 35.68
C ASP A 137 33.25 38.62 36.12
N ILE A 138 33.34 39.64 35.24
CA ILE A 138 32.88 41.01 35.48
C ILE A 138 31.36 41.15 35.22
N LEU A 139 30.82 40.56 34.16
CA LEU A 139 29.41 40.71 33.82
C LEU A 139 28.45 40.21 34.94
N PRO A 140 28.69 39.08 35.62
CA PRO A 140 27.89 38.66 36.77
C PRO A 140 28.00 39.62 37.96
N LEU A 141 29.18 40.21 38.21
CA LEU A 141 29.35 41.19 39.30
C LEU A 141 28.48 42.43 39.05
N VAL A 142 28.44 42.96 37.82
CA VAL A 142 27.56 44.07 37.44
C VAL A 142 26.08 43.63 37.50
N TYR A 143 25.74 42.48 36.91
CA TYR A 143 24.36 42.01 36.80
C TYR A 143 23.75 41.73 38.17
N HIS A 144 24.44 41.01 39.06
CA HIS A 144 23.92 40.66 40.40
C HIS A 144 24.09 41.76 41.45
N HIS A 145 24.76 42.87 41.16
CA HIS A 145 24.93 43.99 42.09
C HIS A 145 23.59 44.52 42.63
N LYS A 146 23.56 45.00 43.89
CA LYS A 146 22.32 45.55 44.47
C LYS A 146 21.87 46.84 43.80
N ALA A 147 22.81 47.69 43.37
CA ALA A 147 22.50 48.97 42.72
C ALA A 147 22.22 48.87 41.22
N SER A 148 22.42 47.71 40.57
CA SER A 148 22.04 47.53 39.15
C SER A 148 20.56 47.23 38.95
N TYR A 149 19.75 47.19 40.02
CA TYR A 149 18.32 46.89 39.99
C TYR A 149 17.53 47.95 40.78
N PRO A 150 16.46 48.54 40.21
CA PRO A 150 15.73 49.63 40.86
C PRO A 150 15.01 49.15 42.12
N THR A 151 15.08 49.92 43.21
CA THR A 151 14.40 49.57 44.47
C THR A 151 12.87 49.69 44.35
N LYS A 152 12.09 49.16 45.30
CA LYS A 152 10.62 49.36 45.34
C LYS A 152 10.19 50.82 45.60
N LYS A 153 11.13 51.72 45.89
CA LYS A 153 10.88 53.16 46.17
C LYS A 153 11.49 54.11 45.13
N SER A 154 12.11 53.61 44.05
CA SER A 154 12.61 54.47 42.96
C SER A 154 11.48 54.91 42.03
N ALA A 155 11.61 56.09 41.42
CA ALA A 155 10.77 56.50 40.29
C ALA A 155 10.86 55.48 39.12
N ASP A 156 12.05 54.94 38.93
CA ASP A 156 12.42 53.95 37.91
C ASP A 156 11.98 52.52 38.30
N SER A 157 11.11 52.38 39.30
CA SER A 157 10.53 51.09 39.67
C SER A 157 9.73 50.44 38.54
N HIS A 158 9.35 51.21 37.51
CA HIS A 158 8.74 50.71 36.28
C HIS A 158 9.71 49.87 35.42
N GLU A 159 11.02 50.17 35.40
CA GLU A 159 12.04 49.46 34.61
C GLU A 159 12.16 47.96 34.98
N LYS A 160 11.62 47.55 36.13
CA LYS A 160 11.50 46.13 36.51
C LYS A 160 10.70 45.32 35.47
N LYS A 161 9.70 45.94 34.85
CA LYS A 161 8.88 45.34 33.78
C LYS A 161 9.64 45.26 32.44
N SER A 162 10.73 46.00 32.30
CA SER A 162 11.55 46.01 31.08
C SER A 162 12.51 44.82 31.01
N MET A 163 12.83 44.14 32.13
CA MET A 163 13.73 42.98 32.13
C MET A 163 13.26 41.89 31.14
N PHE A 164 14.10 41.60 30.13
CA PHE A 164 13.83 40.70 29.00
C PHE A 164 12.67 41.11 28.08
N SER A 165 11.98 42.21 28.37
CA SER A 165 11.07 42.85 27.41
C SER A 165 11.88 43.56 26.32
N THR A 166 11.38 43.50 25.09
CA THR A 166 11.93 44.21 23.94
C THR A 166 11.12 45.44 23.54
N ALA A 167 10.07 45.80 24.30
CA ALA A 167 9.26 46.99 24.06
C ALA A 167 9.90 48.26 24.68
N GLY A 168 9.72 49.41 24.01
CA GLY A 168 10.28 50.70 24.42
C GLY A 168 11.73 50.96 23.94
N PRO A 169 12.22 52.20 23.97
CA PRO A 169 13.60 52.54 23.59
C PRO A 169 14.65 51.96 24.55
N GLU A 170 15.84 51.60 24.05
CA GLU A 170 16.91 51.04 24.91
C GLU A 170 17.60 52.12 25.77
N ASN A 171 17.68 53.33 25.23
CA ASN A 171 18.31 54.52 25.81
C ASN A 171 17.49 55.16 26.95
N GLU A 172 16.31 54.63 27.27
CA GLU A 172 15.45 55.08 28.37
C GLU A 172 15.58 54.19 29.62
N ILE A 173 16.36 53.10 29.55
CA ILE A 173 16.56 52.17 30.66
C ILE A 173 17.83 52.54 31.43
N ASN A 174 17.67 53.11 32.63
CA ASN A 174 18.77 53.65 33.43
C ASN A 174 19.51 52.56 34.22
N HIS A 175 18.80 51.54 34.72
CA HIS A 175 19.41 50.51 35.56
C HIS A 175 20.05 49.38 34.73
N ALA A 176 21.30 49.04 35.07
CA ALA A 176 22.11 48.10 34.30
C ALA A 176 21.52 46.68 34.21
N ARG A 177 20.81 46.14 35.22
CA ARG A 177 20.21 44.79 35.14
C ARG A 177 19.02 44.76 34.18
N PRO A 178 18.02 45.66 34.25
CA PRO A 178 17.06 45.87 33.18
C PRO A 178 17.70 46.02 31.79
N PHE A 179 18.62 46.97 31.64
CA PHE A 179 19.28 47.26 30.35
C PHE A 179 19.97 46.02 29.76
N MET A 180 20.84 45.35 30.52
CA MET A 180 21.56 44.15 30.08
C MET A 180 20.62 43.00 29.71
N SER A 181 19.46 42.89 30.37
CA SER A 181 18.47 41.85 30.09
C SER A 181 17.74 42.12 28.76
N THR A 182 17.34 43.37 28.51
CA THR A 182 16.73 43.82 27.24
C THR A 182 17.72 43.73 26.07
N TRP A 183 18.96 44.20 26.26
CA TRP A 183 20.02 44.13 25.26
C TRP A 183 20.32 42.67 24.87
N ALA A 184 20.45 41.77 25.85
CA ALA A 184 20.67 40.35 25.60
C ALA A 184 19.50 39.72 24.82
N ALA A 185 18.24 40.02 25.20
CA ALA A 185 17.06 39.54 24.48
C ALA A 185 17.04 40.02 23.01
N ARG A 186 17.40 41.29 22.75
CA ARG A 186 17.49 41.86 21.40
C ARG A 186 18.63 41.25 20.58
N LEU A 187 19.79 41.02 21.19
CA LEU A 187 20.94 40.37 20.55
C LEU A 187 20.59 38.93 20.11
N VAL A 188 19.99 38.15 21.01
CA VAL A 188 19.52 36.78 20.74
C VAL A 188 18.45 36.76 19.65
N ALA A 189 17.44 37.62 19.73
CA ALA A 189 16.39 37.72 18.73
C ALA A 189 16.92 38.12 17.34
N SER A 190 17.93 39.01 17.29
CA SER A 190 18.59 39.42 16.05
C SER A 190 19.35 38.27 15.38
N GLU A 191 20.10 37.48 16.16
CA GLU A 191 20.85 36.34 15.60
C GLU A 191 19.94 35.17 15.22
N ALA A 192 18.92 34.84 16.01
CA ALA A 192 17.91 33.85 15.65
C ALA A 192 17.22 34.22 14.31
N ARG A 193 16.84 35.50 14.13
CA ARG A 193 16.24 36.02 12.88
C ARG A 193 17.18 35.86 11.67
N LYS A 194 18.50 36.00 11.85
CA LYS A 194 19.52 35.78 10.81
C LYS A 194 19.77 34.30 10.51
N GLN A 195 19.69 33.42 11.51
CA GLN A 195 19.87 31.98 11.33
C GLN A 195 18.67 31.39 10.57
N VAL A 196 17.45 31.59 11.06
CA VAL A 196 16.22 31.16 10.35
C VAL A 196 16.16 31.81 8.96
N GLY A 197 16.52 33.09 8.84
CA GLY A 197 16.61 33.78 7.55
C GLY A 197 17.57 33.12 6.54
N ARG A 198 18.71 32.58 6.98
CA ARG A 198 19.65 31.83 6.12
C ARG A 198 19.08 30.47 5.71
N ALA A 199 18.53 29.72 6.66
CA ALA A 199 18.01 28.37 6.40
C ALA A 199 16.75 28.33 5.50
N THR A 200 16.09 29.47 5.23
CA THR A 200 15.05 29.55 4.16
C THR A 200 15.57 29.33 2.74
N ARG A 201 16.86 29.02 2.59
CA ARG A 201 17.56 28.70 1.34
C ARG A 201 18.25 27.34 1.47
N ASP A 202 18.40 26.65 0.36
CA ASP A 202 19.16 25.40 0.26
C ASP A 202 20.62 25.65 0.67
N ASP A 203 21.34 24.59 1.04
CA ASP A 203 22.73 24.73 1.45
C ASP A 203 23.68 24.54 0.27
N PRO A 204 24.60 25.49 -0.03
CA PRO A 204 25.59 25.30 -1.08
C PRO A 204 26.58 24.17 -0.75
N ASP A 205 26.76 23.84 0.54
CA ASP A 205 27.67 22.78 0.99
C ASP A 205 26.96 21.40 1.07
N ARG A 206 25.65 21.35 0.80
CA ARG A 206 24.80 20.14 0.70
C ARG A 206 23.74 20.29 -0.41
N PRO A 207 24.15 20.26 -1.69
CA PRO A 207 23.23 20.45 -2.82
C PRO A 207 22.07 19.46 -2.84
N GLU A 208 22.24 18.26 -2.27
CA GLU A 208 21.23 17.20 -2.11
C GLU A 208 20.15 17.52 -1.05
N GLU A 209 20.41 18.40 -0.08
CA GLU A 209 19.45 18.77 0.97
C GLU A 209 18.56 19.94 0.56
N HIS A 210 17.74 19.72 -0.46
CA HIS A 210 16.75 20.68 -0.92
C HIS A 210 15.84 21.12 0.24
N SER A 211 15.80 22.43 0.48
CA SER A 211 14.99 23.09 1.49
C SER A 211 13.82 23.84 0.84
N ARG A 212 13.92 24.12 -0.48
CA ARG A 212 12.94 24.89 -1.24
C ARG A 212 12.31 24.12 -2.41
N PHE A 213 11.02 23.80 -2.32
CA PHE A 213 10.26 23.23 -3.44
C PHE A 213 9.28 24.22 -4.09
N ARG A 214 9.18 24.12 -5.42
CA ARG A 214 8.08 24.64 -6.25
C ARG A 214 7.17 23.48 -6.67
N ALA A 215 5.86 23.70 -6.57
CA ALA A 215 4.83 22.73 -6.93
C ALA A 215 4.50 22.69 -8.44
N SER A 216 5.38 23.21 -9.31
CA SER A 216 5.18 23.19 -10.76
C SER A 216 6.46 23.54 -11.51
N SER A 217 6.72 22.81 -12.60
CA SER A 217 7.79 23.05 -13.59
C SER A 217 7.73 24.46 -14.21
N ASN A 218 6.53 25.02 -14.37
CA ASN A 218 6.30 26.33 -15.01
C ASN A 218 6.64 27.54 -14.11
N GLY A 219 7.00 27.32 -12.84
CA GLY A 219 7.30 28.40 -11.90
C GLY A 219 8.64 29.10 -12.18
N ARG A 220 8.63 30.41 -12.47
CA ARG A 220 9.82 31.27 -12.71
C ARG A 220 10.79 31.45 -11.52
N THR A 221 10.65 30.65 -10.46
CA THR A 221 11.49 30.73 -9.24
C THR A 221 12.57 29.66 -9.29
N ASN A 222 13.82 30.02 -9.03
CA ASN A 222 14.94 29.07 -8.91
C ASN A 222 14.82 28.29 -7.58
N ALA A 223 14.05 27.20 -7.60
CA ALA A 223 13.76 26.24 -6.53
C ALA A 223 13.49 24.86 -7.17
N HIS A 224 13.71 23.77 -6.45
CA HIS A 224 13.57 22.42 -7.02
C HIS A 224 12.08 22.05 -7.25
N VAL A 225 11.77 21.27 -8.29
CA VAL A 225 10.40 20.75 -8.48
C VAL A 225 10.26 19.54 -7.57
N VAL A 226 9.21 19.51 -6.74
CA VAL A 226 8.98 18.37 -5.85
C VAL A 226 8.71 17.08 -6.65
N THR A 227 9.31 15.98 -6.20
CA THR A 227 9.23 14.63 -6.74
C THR A 227 8.91 13.61 -5.65
N TRP A 228 8.38 12.44 -6.02
CA TRP A 228 8.03 11.39 -5.06
C TRP A 228 9.21 10.85 -4.24
N PRO A 229 10.43 10.63 -4.78
CA PRO A 229 11.60 10.26 -3.98
C PRO A 229 11.97 11.27 -2.88
N GLU A 230 11.71 12.56 -3.09
CA GLU A 230 11.93 13.60 -2.06
C GLU A 230 10.91 13.51 -0.92
N LEU A 231 9.64 13.23 -1.24
CA LEU A 231 8.55 13.14 -0.26
C LEU A 231 8.47 11.81 0.49
N LEU A 232 8.99 10.73 -0.11
CA LEU A 232 8.96 9.38 0.45
C LEU A 232 10.34 9.02 1.05
N ALA A 233 11.33 8.66 0.23
CA ALA A 233 12.61 8.13 0.69
C ALA A 233 13.49 9.14 1.46
N ASN A 234 13.37 10.44 1.15
CA ASN A 234 14.16 11.47 1.81
C ASN A 234 13.49 12.09 3.05
N PHE A 235 12.17 11.95 3.22
CA PHE A 235 11.45 12.52 4.36
C PHE A 235 11.78 11.78 5.67
N SER A 236 12.40 12.48 6.62
CA SER A 236 12.73 11.91 7.93
C SER A 236 12.95 12.99 8.98
N ILE A 237 12.15 13.00 10.04
CA ILE A 237 12.24 13.99 11.13
C ILE A 237 13.64 13.97 11.78
N THR A 238 14.31 12.82 11.84
CA THR A 238 15.68 12.68 12.34
C THR A 238 16.71 13.36 11.43
N LYS A 239 16.60 13.23 10.10
CA LYS A 239 17.45 13.95 9.14
C LYS A 239 17.26 15.47 9.28
N ILE A 240 15.99 15.92 9.33
CA ILE A 240 15.62 17.34 9.45
C ILE A 240 16.10 17.92 10.79
N HIS A 241 15.99 17.18 11.88
CA HIS A 241 16.50 17.58 13.19
C HIS A 241 18.02 17.78 13.18
N ALA A 242 18.78 16.85 12.58
CA ALA A 242 20.23 16.99 12.43
C ALA A 242 20.63 18.20 11.57
N LYS A 243 19.93 18.43 10.45
CA LYS A 243 20.04 19.62 9.59
C LYS A 243 19.79 20.91 10.39
N TYR A 244 18.81 20.94 11.28
CA TYR A 244 18.54 22.11 12.14
C TYR A 244 19.58 22.29 13.25
N CYS A 245 20.08 21.22 13.87
CA CYS A 245 21.21 21.30 14.81
C CYS A 245 22.44 21.96 14.19
N LEU A 246 22.74 21.64 12.92
CA LEU A 246 23.87 22.20 12.18
C LEU A 246 23.63 23.66 11.73
N ARG A 247 22.50 23.93 11.07
CA ARG A 247 22.23 25.23 10.41
C ARG A 247 21.63 26.29 11.35
N LEU A 248 20.98 25.86 12.44
CA LEU A 248 20.16 26.70 13.32
C LEU A 248 20.45 26.49 14.82
N PRO A 249 21.72 26.50 15.27
CA PRO A 249 22.07 26.16 16.65
C PRO A 249 21.40 27.04 17.71
N LEU A 250 21.18 28.34 17.43
CA LEU A 250 20.49 29.23 18.38
C LEU A 250 18.97 28.99 18.43
N PRO A 251 18.22 28.94 17.30
CA PRO A 251 16.84 28.49 17.29
C PRO A 251 16.63 27.09 17.90
N MET A 252 17.54 26.14 17.67
CA MET A 252 17.48 24.81 18.29
C MET A 252 17.61 24.90 19.81
N PHE A 253 18.62 25.57 20.35
CA PHE A 253 18.79 25.76 21.79
C PHE A 253 17.58 26.48 22.44
N LEU A 254 17.02 27.49 21.76
CA LEU A 254 15.85 28.22 22.26
C LEU A 254 14.59 27.35 22.27
N THR A 255 14.37 26.55 21.23
CA THR A 255 13.19 25.66 21.14
C THR A 255 13.32 24.44 22.05
N GLU A 256 14.53 23.90 22.24
CA GLU A 256 14.84 22.90 23.27
C GLU A 256 14.50 23.46 24.67
N SER A 257 14.99 24.67 24.99
CA SER A 257 14.73 25.35 26.27
C SER A 257 13.24 25.62 26.56
N MET A 258 12.37 25.58 25.54
CA MET A 258 10.92 25.74 25.69
C MET A 258 10.14 24.41 25.67
N ALA A 259 10.61 23.40 24.92
CA ALA A 259 9.87 22.15 24.68
C ALA A 259 10.41 20.94 25.47
N ALA A 260 11.69 20.96 25.85
CA ALA A 260 12.36 19.82 26.48
C ALA A 260 12.09 19.78 27.99
N PRO A 261 11.47 18.71 28.52
CA PRO A 261 11.33 18.56 29.96
C PRO A 261 12.70 18.22 30.57
N SER A 262 12.99 18.81 31.73
CA SER A 262 14.19 18.51 32.49
C SER A 262 13.86 18.12 33.94
N THR A 263 14.77 17.41 34.58
CA THR A 263 14.69 17.06 36.01
C THR A 263 16.09 17.07 36.59
N LYS A 264 16.31 17.80 37.69
CA LYS A 264 17.64 18.04 38.28
C LYS A 264 18.68 18.57 37.27
N GLY A 265 18.23 19.32 36.25
CA GLY A 265 19.07 19.86 35.17
C GLY A 265 19.37 18.89 34.02
N VAL A 266 18.91 17.64 34.08
CA VAL A 266 19.06 16.66 32.98
C VAL A 266 17.81 16.70 32.10
N ILE A 267 18.00 16.89 30.79
CA ILE A 267 16.95 16.84 29.77
C ILE A 267 16.60 15.38 29.44
N PHE A 268 15.32 15.09 29.15
CA PHE A 268 14.88 13.77 28.68
C PHE A 268 13.81 13.84 27.59
N VAL A 269 13.73 12.79 26.77
CA VAL A 269 12.74 12.66 25.67
C VAL A 269 11.47 11.98 26.20
N ARG A 270 10.29 12.50 25.86
CA ARG A 270 8.98 11.93 26.23
C ARG A 270 8.38 11.11 25.08
N LYS A 271 8.01 9.86 25.34
CA LYS A 271 7.41 8.93 24.34
C LYS A 271 6.19 9.49 23.58
N ARG A 272 5.26 10.20 24.24
CA ARG A 272 4.05 10.74 23.59
C ARG A 272 4.23 12.09 22.87
N ARG A 273 5.31 12.84 23.18
CA ARG A 273 5.63 14.15 22.58
C ARG A 273 7.15 14.37 22.65
N PRO A 274 7.95 13.77 21.74
CA PRO A 274 9.40 13.95 21.72
C PRO A 274 9.74 15.41 21.41
N HIS A 275 10.54 16.07 22.27
CA HIS A 275 10.93 17.47 22.03
C HIS A 275 11.66 17.70 20.69
N PRO A 276 12.49 16.77 20.15
CA PRO A 276 13.10 16.95 18.82
C PRO A 276 12.07 17.14 17.69
N MET A 277 10.96 16.40 17.74
CA MET A 277 9.87 16.52 16.76
C MET A 277 9.13 17.86 16.89
N ILE A 278 8.93 18.33 18.13
CA ILE A 278 8.31 19.64 18.42
C ILE A 278 9.21 20.78 17.91
N GLN A 279 10.54 20.66 18.07
CA GLN A 279 11.50 21.63 17.55
C GLN A 279 11.49 21.68 16.02
N VAL A 280 11.50 20.51 15.36
CA VAL A 280 11.38 20.42 13.89
C VAL A 280 10.09 21.09 13.40
N GLY A 281 8.94 20.75 13.98
CA GLY A 281 7.66 21.35 13.60
C GLY A 281 7.64 22.88 13.77
N ALA A 282 8.05 23.37 14.94
CA ALA A 282 8.08 24.82 15.22
C ALA A 282 9.03 25.58 14.29
N ILE A 283 10.23 25.04 14.03
CA ILE A 283 11.23 25.67 13.16
C ILE A 283 10.79 25.65 11.69
N ALA A 284 10.23 24.54 11.20
CA ALA A 284 9.67 24.45 9.85
C ALA A 284 8.58 25.51 9.62
N SER A 285 7.68 25.71 10.59
CA SER A 285 6.67 26.76 10.53
C SER A 285 7.26 28.18 10.52
N PHE A 286 8.36 28.44 11.22
CA PHE A 286 9.10 29.71 11.10
C PHE A 286 9.85 29.88 9.77
N LEU A 287 10.25 28.79 9.10
CA LEU A 287 10.90 28.85 7.79
C LEU A 287 9.89 29.18 6.68
N ILE A 288 8.78 28.45 6.59
CA ILE A 288 7.75 28.70 5.58
C ILE A 288 7.07 30.07 5.77
N SER A 289 6.89 30.52 7.02
CA SER A 289 6.43 31.87 7.36
C SER A 289 7.28 32.98 6.75
N ARG A 290 8.60 32.74 6.61
CA ARG A 290 9.56 33.71 6.06
C ARG A 290 9.78 33.55 4.55
N ASN A 291 9.52 32.37 4.00
CA ASN A 291 9.61 32.07 2.58
C ASN A 291 8.63 30.93 2.24
N ARG A 292 7.56 31.21 1.50
CA ARG A 292 6.56 30.21 1.07
C ARG A 292 7.14 29.01 0.30
N TYR A 293 8.34 29.16 -0.27
CA TYR A 293 9.05 28.08 -0.96
C TYR A 293 9.90 27.23 -0.01
N ALA A 294 10.27 27.71 1.18
CA ALA A 294 11.00 26.95 2.21
C ALA A 294 10.04 25.98 2.93
N ASN A 295 9.52 25.03 2.16
CA ASN A 295 8.46 24.10 2.52
C ASN A 295 8.91 22.63 2.46
N GLY A 296 10.14 22.36 1.97
CA GLY A 296 10.60 21.01 1.66
C GLY A 296 10.92 20.17 2.89
N ASP A 297 11.32 20.80 4.00
CA ASP A 297 11.62 20.07 5.24
C ASP A 297 10.39 19.37 5.84
N LEU A 298 9.16 19.88 5.65
CA LEU A 298 7.97 19.30 6.33
C LEU A 298 6.65 19.65 5.65
N ALA A 299 6.45 20.92 5.31
CA ALA A 299 5.13 21.44 4.95
C ALA A 299 4.60 20.89 3.61
N MET A 300 5.47 20.59 2.65
CA MET A 300 5.07 19.93 1.39
C MET A 300 4.59 18.50 1.64
N ALA A 301 5.38 17.72 2.41
CA ALA A 301 5.05 16.35 2.78
C ALA A 301 3.71 16.26 3.55
N LEU A 302 3.52 17.09 4.58
CA LEU A 302 2.25 17.10 5.33
C LEU A 302 1.06 17.59 4.48
N GLY A 303 1.28 18.51 3.52
CA GLY A 303 0.24 18.92 2.57
C GLY A 303 -0.25 17.78 1.68
N VAL A 304 0.68 17.01 1.10
CA VAL A 304 0.36 15.82 0.28
C VAL A 304 -0.25 14.70 1.14
N TRP A 305 0.26 14.49 2.36
CA TRP A 305 -0.28 13.51 3.31
C TRP A 305 -1.74 13.83 3.70
N HIS A 306 -2.11 15.09 3.85
CA HIS A 306 -3.52 15.48 4.06
C HIS A 306 -4.43 15.20 2.84
N VAL A 307 -3.90 15.18 1.61
CA VAL A 307 -4.64 14.70 0.43
C VAL A 307 -4.80 13.19 0.49
N ALA A 308 -3.71 12.44 0.72
CA ALA A 308 -3.72 10.97 0.87
C ALA A 308 -4.65 10.48 1.99
N CYS A 309 -4.73 11.23 3.09
CA CYS A 309 -5.62 10.96 4.23
C CYS A 309 -7.05 11.49 4.04
N LYS A 310 -7.41 12.01 2.85
CA LYS A 310 -8.74 12.53 2.50
C LYS A 310 -9.28 13.53 3.55
N SER A 311 -8.39 14.34 4.14
CA SER A 311 -8.68 15.26 5.25
C SER A 311 -9.64 16.38 4.83
N HIS A 312 -10.52 16.80 5.72
CA HIS A 312 -11.47 17.90 5.46
C HIS A 312 -10.73 19.20 5.10
N VAL A 313 -11.34 20.00 4.20
CA VAL A 313 -10.70 21.20 3.63
C VAL A 313 -10.30 22.21 4.70
N ASP A 314 -11.08 22.36 5.77
CA ASP A 314 -10.75 23.26 6.88
C ASP A 314 -9.57 22.79 7.73
N VAL A 315 -9.37 21.48 7.90
CA VAL A 315 -8.15 20.94 8.54
C VAL A 315 -6.92 21.35 7.73
N LYS A 316 -6.98 21.19 6.40
CA LYS A 316 -5.91 21.65 5.49
C LYS A 316 -5.68 23.17 5.59
N ARG A 317 -6.75 23.97 5.63
CA ARG A 317 -6.67 25.45 5.76
C ARG A 317 -6.07 25.87 7.11
N VAL A 318 -6.40 25.20 8.21
CA VAL A 318 -5.83 25.45 9.54
C VAL A 318 -4.35 25.08 9.58
N TYR A 319 -3.97 23.89 9.14
CA TYR A 319 -2.56 23.46 9.11
C TYR A 319 -1.71 24.32 8.16
N CYS A 320 -2.29 24.84 7.07
CA CYS A 320 -1.64 25.83 6.21
C CYS A 320 -1.46 27.19 6.92
N ARG A 321 -2.44 27.66 7.71
CA ARG A 321 -2.31 28.91 8.49
C ARG A 321 -1.33 28.80 9.65
N LEU A 322 -1.18 27.62 10.24
CA LEU A 322 -0.15 27.32 11.24
C LEU A 322 1.27 27.23 10.64
N GLY A 323 1.40 27.15 9.32
CA GLY A 323 2.68 26.90 8.64
C GLY A 323 3.17 25.46 8.84
N SER A 324 2.29 24.52 9.14
CA SER A 324 2.61 23.10 9.30
C SER A 324 2.46 22.31 8.00
N ALA A 325 1.59 22.78 7.10
CA ALA A 325 1.39 22.24 5.75
C ALA A 325 1.42 23.35 4.69
N VAL A 326 1.59 22.98 3.41
CA VAL A 326 1.30 23.89 2.28
C VAL A 326 -0.22 23.98 2.05
N SER A 327 -0.66 24.98 1.27
CA SER A 327 -2.07 25.09 0.87
C SER A 327 -2.50 23.93 -0.04
N ASP A 328 -3.78 23.57 0.04
CA ASP A 328 -4.39 22.49 -0.75
C ASP A 328 -4.11 22.61 -2.26
N THR A 329 -4.27 23.81 -2.83
CA THR A 329 -3.91 24.14 -4.22
C THR A 329 -2.42 23.91 -4.53
N THR A 330 -1.52 24.08 -3.56
CA THR A 330 -0.09 23.77 -3.74
C THR A 330 0.14 22.26 -3.75
N SER A 331 -0.54 21.50 -2.90
CA SER A 331 -0.48 20.04 -2.90
C SER A 331 -1.03 19.43 -4.21
N HIS A 332 -2.18 19.90 -4.70
CA HIS A 332 -2.75 19.44 -5.96
C HIS A 332 -1.88 19.80 -7.17
N ASN A 333 -1.28 21.01 -7.20
CA ASN A 333 -0.30 21.36 -8.23
C ASN A 333 0.96 20.48 -8.18
N ALA A 334 1.47 20.17 -6.98
CA ALA A 334 2.61 19.28 -6.79
C ALA A 334 2.30 17.87 -7.32
N LEU A 335 1.13 17.31 -6.97
CA LEU A 335 0.67 16.01 -7.43
C LEU A 335 0.54 15.94 -8.97
N ASN A 336 -0.05 16.96 -9.59
CA ASN A 336 -0.09 17.07 -11.06
C ASN A 336 1.31 17.15 -11.69
N ALA A 337 2.24 17.88 -11.06
CA ALA A 337 3.61 18.04 -11.56
C ALA A 337 4.45 16.76 -11.42
N MET A 338 4.20 15.94 -10.39
CA MET A 338 4.81 14.61 -10.25
C MET A 338 4.21 13.64 -11.27
N SER A 339 2.89 13.55 -11.37
CA SER A 339 2.21 12.65 -12.32
C SER A 339 2.59 12.91 -13.79
N GLU A 340 2.76 14.18 -14.19
CA GLU A 340 3.27 14.50 -15.54
C GLU A 340 4.74 14.09 -15.70
N ALA A 341 5.58 14.22 -14.67
CA ALA A 341 6.97 13.75 -14.72
C ALA A 341 7.05 12.22 -14.80
N ASP A 342 6.24 11.50 -14.03
CA ASP A 342 6.16 10.04 -14.01
C ASP A 342 5.63 9.50 -15.36
N LEU A 343 4.61 10.14 -15.96
CA LEU A 343 4.14 9.82 -17.30
C LEU A 343 5.15 10.17 -18.40
N VAL A 344 5.89 11.27 -18.28
CA VAL A 344 6.97 11.61 -19.24
C VAL A 344 8.13 10.62 -19.15
N ALA A 345 8.50 10.17 -17.95
CA ALA A 345 9.49 9.10 -17.77
C ALA A 345 9.00 7.79 -18.38
N LEU A 346 7.76 7.37 -18.08
CA LEU A 346 7.14 6.17 -18.63
C LEU A 346 7.10 6.17 -20.17
N ARG A 347 6.72 7.30 -20.78
CA ARG A 347 6.73 7.49 -22.24
C ARG A 347 8.13 7.36 -22.84
N ALA A 348 9.15 7.89 -22.16
CA ALA A 348 10.55 7.78 -22.61
C ALA A 348 11.05 6.32 -22.53
N GLU A 349 10.77 5.61 -21.44
CA GLU A 349 11.11 4.18 -21.30
C GLU A 349 10.40 3.32 -22.35
N ILE A 350 9.12 3.56 -22.61
CA ILE A 350 8.35 2.83 -23.64
C ILE A 350 8.86 3.15 -25.05
N ALA A 351 9.29 4.39 -25.32
CA ALA A 351 9.90 4.76 -26.60
C ALA A 351 11.25 4.06 -26.80
N GLU A 352 12.15 4.08 -25.80
CA GLU A 352 13.44 3.38 -25.86
C GLU A 352 13.27 1.87 -26.02
N ALA A 353 12.32 1.25 -25.29
CA ALA A 353 11.94 -0.15 -25.47
C ALA A 353 11.49 -0.44 -26.92
N THR A 354 10.63 0.43 -27.47
CA THR A 354 10.06 0.27 -28.82
C THR A 354 11.13 0.41 -29.91
N GLU A 355 12.08 1.35 -29.76
CA GLU A 355 13.24 1.48 -30.66
C GLU A 355 14.14 0.23 -30.63
N ARG A 356 14.25 -0.43 -29.46
CA ARG A 356 14.98 -1.71 -29.29
C ARG A 356 14.19 -2.94 -29.78
N GLY A 357 12.93 -2.79 -30.20
CA GLY A 357 12.06 -3.90 -30.61
C GLY A 357 11.50 -4.71 -29.44
N GLU A 358 11.45 -4.12 -28.24
CA GLU A 358 11.03 -4.76 -27.00
C GLU A 358 9.74 -4.14 -26.44
N ARG A 359 9.05 -4.90 -25.60
CA ARG A 359 7.85 -4.45 -24.86
C ARG A 359 8.13 -4.58 -23.36
N GLU A 360 8.36 -3.45 -22.71
CA GLU A 360 8.72 -3.40 -21.28
C GLU A 360 7.53 -3.42 -20.31
N GLY A 361 6.29 -3.51 -20.80
CA GLY A 361 5.11 -3.53 -19.91
C GLY A 361 3.84 -4.08 -20.56
N CYS A 362 2.83 -4.29 -19.73
CA CYS A 362 1.47 -4.69 -20.11
C CYS A 362 0.45 -3.76 -19.46
N LEU A 363 -0.73 -3.64 -20.07
CA LEU A 363 -1.82 -2.81 -19.57
C LEU A 363 -2.79 -3.68 -18.77
N LEU A 364 -2.95 -3.38 -17.49
CA LEU A 364 -4.00 -3.90 -16.64
C LEU A 364 -5.16 -2.91 -16.64
N VAL A 365 -6.38 -3.38 -16.92
CA VAL A 365 -7.62 -2.59 -16.85
C VAL A 365 -8.64 -3.26 -15.95
N ASP A 366 -9.47 -2.44 -15.31
CA ASP A 366 -10.63 -2.89 -14.55
C ASP A 366 -11.70 -1.79 -14.52
N ASN A 367 -12.93 -2.16 -14.19
CA ASN A 367 -14.02 -1.20 -14.01
C ASN A 367 -13.87 -0.51 -12.64
N VAL A 368 -14.20 0.78 -12.60
CA VAL A 368 -14.44 1.52 -11.36
C VAL A 368 -15.87 2.06 -11.38
N GLN A 369 -16.59 1.88 -10.28
CA GLN A 369 -17.99 2.27 -10.21
C GLN A 369 -18.36 2.80 -8.83
N LYS A 370 -19.22 3.82 -8.76
CA LYS A 370 -19.74 4.31 -7.49
C LYS A 370 -21.19 4.73 -7.65
N TYR A 371 -22.04 4.16 -6.79
CA TYR A 371 -23.37 4.71 -6.58
C TYR A 371 -23.23 6.07 -5.89
N CYS A 372 -23.77 7.10 -6.53
CA CYS A 372 -23.75 8.47 -6.04
C CYS A 372 -25.17 8.87 -5.69
N ASP A 373 -25.49 8.71 -4.41
CA ASP A 373 -26.77 9.12 -3.84
C ASP A 373 -26.97 10.63 -3.93
N VAL A 374 -28.19 11.05 -4.28
CA VAL A 374 -28.55 12.46 -4.35
C VAL A 374 -29.41 12.82 -3.14
N TYR A 375 -28.89 13.72 -2.28
CA TYR A 375 -29.54 14.16 -1.04
C TYR A 375 -30.92 14.83 -1.23
N GLU A 376 -31.21 15.36 -2.43
CA GLU A 376 -32.49 15.95 -2.80
C GLU A 376 -32.98 15.33 -4.11
N GLU A 377 -33.80 14.28 -4.02
CA GLU A 377 -34.40 13.62 -5.18
C GLU A 377 -35.29 14.57 -5.99
N GLY A 378 -35.30 14.39 -7.31
CA GLY A 378 -36.12 15.17 -8.23
C GLY A 378 -36.07 14.64 -9.66
N VAL A 379 -36.88 15.22 -10.55
CA VAL A 379 -37.09 14.71 -11.92
C VAL A 379 -35.79 14.59 -12.74
N GLY A 380 -34.82 15.50 -12.52
CA GLY A 380 -33.46 15.44 -13.09
C GLY A 380 -32.37 15.24 -12.03
N ARG A 381 -32.72 14.64 -10.88
CA ARG A 381 -31.85 14.43 -9.71
C ARG A 381 -32.15 13.06 -9.11
N GLN A 382 -31.52 12.02 -9.67
CA GLN A 382 -31.68 10.64 -9.21
C GLN A 382 -30.32 10.07 -8.82
N SER A 383 -30.32 9.19 -7.82
CA SER A 383 -29.12 8.46 -7.40
C SER A 383 -28.62 7.58 -8.54
N GLN A 384 -27.42 7.86 -9.04
CA GLN A 384 -26.89 7.27 -10.28
C GLN A 384 -25.60 6.48 -10.03
N MET A 385 -25.45 5.35 -10.72
CA MET A 385 -24.20 4.60 -10.75
C MET A 385 -23.26 5.27 -11.75
N LYS A 386 -22.23 5.97 -11.24
CA LYS A 386 -21.13 6.45 -12.08
C LYS A 386 -20.23 5.26 -12.40
N VAL A 387 -19.83 5.13 -13.66
CA VAL A 387 -18.93 4.06 -14.13
C VAL A 387 -17.76 4.69 -14.89
N GLY A 388 -16.62 4.03 -14.86
CA GLY A 388 -15.45 4.35 -15.66
C GLY A 388 -14.48 3.17 -15.72
N THR A 389 -13.37 3.36 -16.42
CA THR A 389 -12.28 2.37 -16.46
C THR A 389 -11.05 2.93 -15.76
N ALA A 390 -10.46 2.12 -14.87
CA ALA A 390 -9.15 2.35 -14.29
C ALA A 390 -8.10 1.50 -15.03
N GLY A 391 -6.88 2.01 -15.12
CA GLY A 391 -5.78 1.34 -15.80
C GLY A 391 -4.47 1.48 -15.03
N THR A 392 -3.66 0.43 -15.04
CA THR A 392 -2.30 0.42 -14.50
C THR A 392 -1.34 -0.17 -15.52
N TRP A 393 -0.24 0.53 -15.78
CA TRP A 393 0.87 -0.03 -16.54
C TRP A 393 1.76 -0.88 -15.64
N VAL A 394 1.92 -2.16 -15.97
CA VAL A 394 2.71 -3.13 -15.19
C VAL A 394 3.99 -3.47 -15.97
N ARG A 395 5.16 -3.18 -15.41
CA ARG A 395 6.45 -3.46 -16.04
C ARG A 395 6.71 -4.97 -16.10
N LEU A 396 7.22 -5.46 -17.23
CA LEU A 396 7.51 -6.87 -17.46
C LEU A 396 8.96 -7.22 -17.11
N ASP A 397 9.14 -8.25 -16.31
CA ASP A 397 10.41 -8.84 -15.93
C ASP A 397 10.88 -9.89 -16.96
N GLY A 398 12.16 -9.84 -17.33
CA GLY A 398 12.88 -11.01 -17.89
C GLY A 398 12.48 -11.48 -19.29
N CYS A 399 11.69 -10.70 -20.03
CA CYS A 399 11.28 -11.02 -21.40
C CYS A 399 12.48 -11.33 -22.31
N SER A 400 12.36 -12.34 -23.16
CA SER A 400 13.36 -12.61 -24.20
C SER A 400 13.29 -11.55 -25.32
N PRO A 401 14.43 -11.13 -25.92
CA PRO A 401 14.44 -10.21 -27.05
C PRO A 401 13.52 -10.69 -28.17
N GLY A 402 12.66 -9.80 -28.68
CA GLY A 402 11.67 -10.12 -29.71
C GLY A 402 10.51 -11.02 -29.27
N ALA A 403 10.34 -11.32 -27.98
CA ALA A 403 9.21 -12.11 -27.46
C ALA A 403 7.84 -11.56 -27.93
N PHE A 404 7.67 -10.24 -27.88
CA PHE A 404 6.45 -9.54 -28.29
C PHE A 404 6.43 -9.14 -29.78
N HIS A 405 7.28 -9.71 -30.64
CA HIS A 405 7.15 -9.50 -32.08
C HIS A 405 5.82 -10.10 -32.60
N ALA A 406 5.04 -9.29 -33.32
CA ALA A 406 3.72 -9.68 -33.80
C ALA A 406 3.79 -10.70 -34.95
N LYS A 407 4.75 -10.57 -35.88
CA LYS A 407 4.90 -11.51 -37.00
C LYS A 407 5.01 -12.99 -36.57
N PRO A 408 5.90 -13.41 -35.65
CA PRO A 408 5.95 -14.79 -35.17
C PRO A 408 4.63 -15.31 -34.61
N TYR A 409 3.85 -14.48 -33.91
CA TYR A 409 2.52 -14.86 -33.41
C TYR A 409 1.54 -15.08 -34.56
N TYR A 410 1.41 -14.13 -35.49
CA TYR A 410 0.55 -14.29 -36.68
C TYR A 410 0.97 -15.46 -37.57
N ASP A 411 2.27 -15.77 -37.67
CA ASP A 411 2.79 -16.93 -38.41
C ASP A 411 2.38 -18.27 -37.79
N GLN A 412 2.10 -18.31 -36.48
CA GLN A 412 1.58 -19.50 -35.79
C GLN A 412 0.05 -19.56 -35.86
N VAL A 413 -0.66 -18.44 -35.62
CA VAL A 413 -2.13 -18.33 -35.78
C VAL A 413 -2.55 -18.75 -37.19
N ALA A 414 -1.80 -18.32 -38.22
CA ALA A 414 -2.06 -18.68 -39.62
C ALA A 414 -1.85 -20.17 -39.94
N LYS A 415 -1.24 -20.98 -39.07
CA LYS A 415 -1.27 -22.45 -39.22
C LYS A 415 -2.60 -23.04 -38.76
N GLN A 416 -3.20 -22.45 -37.73
CA GLN A 416 -4.31 -22.99 -36.92
C GLN A 416 -3.98 -24.34 -36.25
N GLU A 417 -2.79 -24.50 -35.65
CA GLU A 417 -2.47 -25.75 -34.93
C GLU A 417 -3.53 -26.07 -33.83
N ARG A 418 -4.18 -25.04 -33.25
CA ARG A 418 -5.30 -25.16 -32.30
C ARG A 418 -6.50 -25.95 -32.84
N ALA A 419 -6.72 -26.02 -34.15
CA ALA A 419 -7.84 -26.75 -34.74
C ALA A 419 -7.77 -28.26 -34.50
N ASN A 420 -6.58 -28.78 -34.17
CA ASN A 420 -6.33 -30.19 -33.85
C ASN A 420 -6.38 -30.47 -32.32
N LEU A 421 -6.95 -29.56 -31.52
CA LEU A 421 -7.12 -29.76 -30.08
C LEU A 421 -8.31 -30.70 -29.81
N GLU A 422 -8.06 -31.78 -29.10
CA GLU A 422 -9.05 -32.78 -28.70
C GLU A 422 -9.21 -32.79 -27.18
N THR A 423 -10.34 -33.31 -26.68
CA THR A 423 -10.57 -33.48 -25.22
C THR A 423 -9.47 -34.33 -24.57
N GLY A 424 -8.97 -35.35 -25.29
CA GLY A 424 -7.86 -36.19 -24.87
C GLY A 424 -6.54 -35.42 -24.81
N SER A 425 -6.13 -34.75 -25.89
CA SER A 425 -4.86 -34.01 -25.92
C SER A 425 -4.84 -32.79 -24.99
N LEU A 426 -6.00 -32.21 -24.66
CA LEU A 426 -6.14 -31.23 -23.57
C LEU A 426 -5.89 -31.86 -22.19
N TYR A 427 -6.36 -33.08 -21.94
CA TYR A 427 -6.18 -33.78 -20.66
C TYR A 427 -4.74 -34.25 -20.44
N ASP A 428 -4.13 -34.80 -21.47
CA ASP A 428 -2.74 -35.26 -21.44
C ASP A 428 -1.73 -34.09 -21.38
N SER A 429 -2.21 -32.85 -21.57
CA SER A 429 -1.42 -31.62 -21.37
C SER A 429 -1.24 -31.22 -19.89
N ILE A 430 -2.04 -31.78 -18.98
CA ILE A 430 -1.96 -31.54 -17.53
C ILE A 430 -0.88 -32.45 -16.95
N ASP A 431 0.03 -31.94 -16.12
CA ASP A 431 0.98 -32.79 -15.40
C ASP A 431 0.30 -33.56 -14.25
N TRP A 432 -0.42 -34.62 -14.61
CA TRP A 432 -1.06 -35.53 -13.67
C TRP A 432 -0.07 -36.25 -12.74
N LYS A 433 1.24 -36.29 -13.05
CA LYS A 433 2.26 -36.83 -12.15
C LYS A 433 2.58 -35.81 -11.06
N HIS A 434 2.78 -34.54 -11.42
CA HIS A 434 2.92 -33.46 -10.46
C HIS A 434 1.67 -33.32 -9.57
N ILE A 435 0.46 -33.29 -10.16
CA ILE A 435 -0.81 -33.19 -9.41
C ILE A 435 -0.98 -34.36 -8.41
N LYS A 436 -0.62 -35.59 -8.81
CA LYS A 436 -0.61 -36.78 -7.92
C LYS A 436 0.51 -36.78 -6.88
N THR A 437 1.41 -35.80 -6.89
CA THR A 437 2.47 -35.64 -5.88
C THR A 437 2.17 -34.48 -4.95
N ILE A 438 1.68 -33.35 -5.48
CA ILE A 438 1.50 -32.12 -4.72
C ILE A 438 0.18 -32.08 -3.92
N ILE A 439 -0.93 -32.64 -4.43
CA ILE A 439 -2.17 -32.70 -3.65
C ILE A 439 -2.01 -33.61 -2.41
N PRO A 440 -1.35 -34.79 -2.46
CA PRO A 440 -0.94 -35.51 -1.26
C PRO A 440 -0.05 -34.69 -0.31
N LEU A 441 0.86 -33.84 -0.82
CA LEU A 441 1.66 -32.97 0.03
C LEU A 441 0.80 -31.91 0.76
N GLN A 442 -0.28 -31.42 0.15
CA GLN A 442 -1.28 -30.58 0.86
C GLN A 442 -2.03 -31.37 1.95
N TRP A 443 -2.22 -32.69 1.79
CA TRP A 443 -2.80 -33.54 2.83
C TRP A 443 -1.84 -33.78 3.99
N VAL A 444 -0.53 -33.92 3.72
CA VAL A 444 0.51 -33.91 4.76
C VAL A 444 0.56 -32.56 5.45
N ARG A 445 0.54 -31.46 4.69
CA ARG A 445 0.52 -30.09 5.24
C ARG A 445 -0.64 -29.89 6.22
N ALA A 446 -1.85 -30.32 5.86
CA ALA A 446 -3.03 -30.21 6.72
C ALA A 446 -2.87 -30.97 8.06
N LEU A 447 -2.25 -32.15 8.04
CA LEU A 447 -1.94 -32.91 9.26
C LEU A 447 -0.83 -32.23 10.09
N VAL A 448 0.23 -31.79 9.41
CA VAL A 448 1.42 -31.18 10.04
C VAL A 448 1.13 -29.78 10.61
N GLU A 449 0.23 -28.99 10.01
CA GLU A 449 -0.23 -27.72 10.59
C GLU A 449 -1.19 -27.94 11.77
N PHE A 450 -2.01 -29.00 11.73
CA PHE A 450 -2.93 -29.37 12.81
C PHE A 450 -2.19 -29.83 14.08
N GLU A 451 -1.25 -30.77 13.96
CA GLU A 451 -0.64 -31.48 15.09
C GLU A 451 0.66 -30.83 15.59
N PRO A 452 0.69 -30.22 16.81
CA PRO A 452 1.88 -29.54 17.33
C PRO A 452 3.15 -30.39 17.40
N LYS A 453 3.06 -31.71 17.61
CA LYS A 453 4.23 -32.61 17.62
C LYS A 453 4.90 -32.72 16.24
N LEU A 454 4.16 -32.51 15.15
CA LEU A 454 4.68 -32.56 13.79
C LEU A 454 5.17 -31.19 13.27
N HIS A 455 4.93 -30.08 13.98
CA HIS A 455 5.27 -28.72 13.53
C HIS A 455 6.74 -28.53 13.10
N HIS A 456 7.65 -29.33 13.64
CA HIS A 456 9.07 -29.36 13.26
C HIS A 456 9.31 -29.75 11.78
N LEU A 457 8.38 -30.43 11.12
CA LEU A 457 8.42 -30.79 9.70
C LEU A 457 7.95 -29.67 8.76
N LEU A 458 7.32 -28.60 9.28
CA LEU A 458 6.81 -27.49 8.46
C LEU A 458 7.89 -26.85 7.55
N PRO A 459 9.14 -26.61 7.99
CA PRO A 459 10.18 -26.08 7.11
C PRO A 459 10.46 -26.99 5.90
N GLU A 460 10.52 -28.30 6.10
CA GLU A 460 10.74 -29.28 5.04
C GLU A 460 9.54 -29.37 4.08
N VAL A 461 8.31 -29.37 4.61
CA VAL A 461 7.08 -29.28 3.80
C VAL A 461 7.10 -28.04 2.91
N ASN A 462 7.47 -26.88 3.45
CA ASN A 462 7.59 -25.63 2.69
C ASN A 462 8.71 -25.69 1.63
N ILE A 463 9.83 -26.36 1.90
CA ILE A 463 10.90 -26.60 0.90
C ILE A 463 10.40 -27.51 -0.23
N MET A 464 9.61 -28.54 0.09
CA MET A 464 9.02 -29.42 -0.92
C MET A 464 8.11 -28.66 -1.90
N PHE A 465 7.28 -27.74 -1.44
CA PHE A 465 6.48 -26.86 -2.32
C PHE A 465 7.33 -25.87 -3.13
N ARG A 466 8.32 -25.24 -2.50
CA ARG A 466 9.07 -24.09 -3.07
C ARG A 466 10.29 -24.45 -3.90
N VAL A 467 10.79 -25.69 -3.79
CA VAL A 467 12.01 -26.14 -4.45
C VAL A 467 11.79 -27.47 -5.16
N THR A 468 11.31 -28.50 -4.46
CA THR A 468 11.25 -29.87 -5.02
C THR A 468 10.13 -30.05 -6.05
N LEU A 469 8.97 -29.41 -5.81
CA LEU A 469 7.79 -29.48 -6.67
C LEU A 469 7.49 -28.15 -7.38
N ALA A 470 8.37 -27.16 -7.29
CA ALA A 470 8.17 -25.88 -7.96
C ALA A 470 8.27 -26.05 -9.49
N ILE A 471 7.30 -25.51 -10.23
CA ILE A 471 7.24 -25.62 -11.70
C ILE A 471 7.83 -24.36 -12.34
N ARG A 472 7.35 -23.18 -11.94
CA ARG A 472 7.79 -21.88 -12.45
C ARG A 472 7.70 -20.79 -11.36
N PRO A 473 8.53 -20.87 -10.31
CA PRO A 473 8.54 -19.89 -9.22
C PRO A 473 9.14 -18.55 -9.69
N ARG A 474 8.51 -17.42 -9.34
CA ARG A 474 9.06 -16.09 -9.60
C ARG A 474 10.42 -15.93 -8.89
N PRO A 475 11.46 -15.38 -9.56
CA PRO A 475 12.75 -15.16 -8.92
C PRO A 475 12.68 -14.28 -7.63
N PRO A 476 13.54 -14.55 -6.64
CA PRO A 476 13.75 -13.64 -5.52
C PRO A 476 14.31 -12.29 -6.01
N ASN A 477 14.17 -11.25 -5.19
CA ASN A 477 14.77 -9.92 -5.40
C ASN A 477 14.26 -9.14 -6.64
N LYS A 478 13.15 -9.58 -7.26
CA LYS A 478 12.43 -8.85 -8.32
C LYS A 478 11.08 -8.34 -7.82
N ILE A 479 11.02 -7.04 -7.53
CA ILE A 479 9.76 -6.32 -7.27
C ILE A 479 9.18 -5.83 -8.60
N THR A 480 7.90 -6.10 -8.84
CA THR A 480 7.19 -5.61 -10.03
C THR A 480 6.92 -4.11 -9.89
N SER A 481 7.33 -3.32 -10.90
CA SER A 481 6.96 -1.90 -10.97
C SER A 481 5.56 -1.75 -11.60
N CYS A 482 4.73 -0.90 -11.01
CA CYS A 482 3.37 -0.63 -11.46
C CYS A 482 3.10 0.88 -11.41
N GLN A 483 2.75 1.48 -12.55
CA GLN A 483 2.38 2.88 -12.67
C GLN A 483 0.88 2.98 -12.98
N PRO A 484 0.04 3.35 -11.99
CA PRO A 484 -1.36 3.71 -12.24
C PRO A 484 -1.47 4.84 -13.26
N LEU A 485 -2.50 4.76 -14.11
CA LEU A 485 -2.80 5.75 -15.15
C LEU A 485 -3.99 6.62 -14.72
N GLY A 486 -4.24 7.69 -15.47
CA GLY A 486 -5.43 8.52 -15.31
C GLY A 486 -6.69 7.77 -15.73
N THR A 487 -7.68 7.70 -14.84
CA THR A 487 -9.01 7.13 -15.12
C THR A 487 -9.74 7.83 -16.27
N ASN A 488 -10.67 7.11 -16.88
CA ASN A 488 -11.65 7.65 -17.84
C ASN A 488 -13.07 7.18 -17.45
N SER A 489 -14.10 7.74 -18.07
CA SER A 489 -15.52 7.44 -17.81
C SER A 489 -16.10 6.47 -18.86
N GLU A 490 -15.26 5.64 -19.47
CA GLU A 490 -15.67 4.63 -20.45
C GLU A 490 -16.13 3.34 -19.76
N HIS A 491 -17.16 2.68 -20.31
CA HIS A 491 -17.69 1.43 -19.77
C HIS A 491 -16.90 0.22 -20.31
N SER A 492 -16.01 -0.37 -19.50
CA SER A 492 -15.05 -1.38 -19.98
C SER A 492 -15.71 -2.69 -20.43
N THR A 493 -16.89 -3.03 -19.91
CA THR A 493 -17.64 -4.22 -20.34
C THR A 493 -18.20 -4.11 -21.76
N GLU A 494 -18.34 -2.89 -22.30
CA GLU A 494 -18.79 -2.66 -23.66
C GLU A 494 -17.62 -2.69 -24.65
N THR A 495 -17.83 -3.30 -25.82
CA THR A 495 -16.78 -3.36 -26.84
C THR A 495 -16.37 -1.96 -27.36
N GLN A 496 -17.31 -0.99 -27.37
CA GLN A 496 -17.00 0.41 -27.73
C GLN A 496 -16.32 1.17 -26.58
N GLY A 497 -16.82 1.05 -25.34
CA GLY A 497 -16.16 1.67 -24.17
C GLY A 497 -14.74 1.16 -23.98
N MET A 498 -14.52 -0.17 -24.01
CA MET A 498 -13.19 -0.78 -23.99
C MET A 498 -12.28 -0.27 -25.13
N ARG A 499 -12.82 -0.07 -26.34
CA ARG A 499 -12.06 0.50 -27.47
C ARG A 499 -11.53 1.90 -27.15
N GLN A 500 -12.37 2.75 -26.57
CA GLN A 500 -12.02 4.13 -26.22
C GLN A 500 -11.07 4.15 -25.01
N ALA A 501 -11.32 3.34 -23.99
CA ALA A 501 -10.46 3.19 -22.82
C ALA A 501 -9.04 2.74 -23.19
N ILE A 502 -8.88 1.72 -24.04
CA ILE A 502 -7.55 1.26 -24.47
C ILE A 502 -6.82 2.33 -25.27
N LYS A 503 -7.50 3.02 -26.21
CA LYS A 503 -6.88 4.16 -26.93
C LYS A 503 -6.40 5.23 -25.97
N ASP A 504 -7.19 5.51 -24.94
CA ASP A 504 -6.84 6.51 -23.94
C ASP A 504 -5.61 6.10 -23.12
N PHE A 505 -5.53 4.85 -22.65
CA PHE A 505 -4.35 4.35 -21.93
C PHE A 505 -3.11 4.20 -22.83
N ASP A 506 -3.27 3.84 -24.10
CA ASP A 506 -2.20 3.86 -25.12
C ASP A 506 -1.65 5.30 -25.27
N ASN A 507 -2.54 6.30 -25.43
CA ASN A 507 -2.15 7.72 -25.51
C ASN A 507 -1.48 8.26 -24.23
N GLN A 508 -1.90 7.77 -23.05
CA GLN A 508 -1.24 8.11 -21.78
C GLN A 508 0.18 7.51 -21.71
N THR A 509 0.35 6.25 -22.10
CA THR A 509 1.65 5.55 -22.12
C THR A 509 2.56 5.95 -23.28
N GLY A 510 2.04 6.65 -24.30
CA GLY A 510 2.79 7.07 -25.49
C GLY A 510 2.84 6.02 -26.60
N ILE A 511 2.01 4.99 -26.52
CA ILE A 511 1.82 3.98 -27.56
C ILE A 511 0.92 4.57 -28.65
N ASP A 512 1.37 4.56 -29.91
CA ASP A 512 0.48 4.84 -31.03
C ASP A 512 -0.52 3.69 -31.20
N SER A 513 -1.78 3.93 -30.79
CA SER A 513 -2.84 2.94 -30.90
C SER A 513 -3.23 2.64 -32.36
N ASP A 514 -3.14 3.61 -33.26
CA ASP A 514 -3.57 3.46 -34.66
C ASP A 514 -2.44 2.93 -35.57
N ASN A 515 -1.18 3.11 -35.17
CA ASN A 515 -0.03 2.44 -35.78
C ASN A 515 0.81 1.66 -34.74
N PRO A 516 0.32 0.50 -34.24
CA PRO A 516 1.00 -0.29 -33.21
C PRO A 516 2.25 -1.06 -33.71
N GLY A 517 2.77 -0.72 -34.90
CA GLY A 517 4.00 -1.29 -35.47
C GLY A 517 3.99 -2.81 -35.60
N ASN A 518 5.12 -3.44 -35.23
CA ASN A 518 5.31 -4.90 -35.21
C ASN A 518 5.37 -5.45 -33.77
N LEU A 519 4.92 -4.70 -32.76
CA LEU A 519 4.95 -5.12 -31.36
C LEU A 519 3.55 -5.43 -30.84
N LEU A 520 3.40 -6.59 -30.21
CA LEU A 520 2.22 -6.96 -29.47
C LEU A 520 2.05 -6.09 -28.22
N SER A 521 0.81 -5.98 -27.76
CA SER A 521 0.41 -5.26 -26.56
C SER A 521 -0.47 -6.18 -25.73
N TRP A 522 0.04 -6.64 -24.60
CA TRP A 522 -0.72 -7.50 -23.69
C TRP A 522 -1.63 -6.65 -22.80
N ILE A 523 -2.93 -6.98 -22.83
CA ILE A 523 -3.98 -6.38 -22.03
C ILE A 523 -4.53 -7.43 -21.05
N ARG A 524 -4.82 -7.00 -19.83
CA ARG A 524 -5.17 -7.86 -18.68
C ARG A 524 -6.37 -7.26 -17.96
N GLY A 525 -7.25 -8.09 -17.41
CA GLY A 525 -8.39 -7.63 -16.61
C GLY A 525 -9.28 -8.77 -16.14
N ASP A 526 -10.44 -8.43 -15.57
CA ASP A 526 -11.44 -9.40 -15.15
C ASP A 526 -12.06 -10.21 -16.33
N GLY A 527 -12.98 -11.13 -16.03
CA GLY A 527 -13.67 -11.93 -17.04
C GLY A 527 -14.49 -11.12 -18.06
N ALA A 528 -15.09 -10.00 -17.65
CA ALA A 528 -15.86 -9.11 -18.52
C ALA A 528 -14.93 -8.25 -19.39
N SER A 529 -13.92 -7.60 -18.79
CA SER A 529 -12.91 -6.80 -19.49
C SER A 529 -12.16 -7.64 -20.53
N PHE A 530 -11.76 -8.87 -20.18
CA PHE A 530 -11.13 -9.79 -21.11
C PHE A 530 -12.06 -10.18 -22.29
N ALA A 531 -13.36 -10.37 -22.05
CA ALA A 531 -14.31 -10.64 -23.12
C ALA A 531 -14.48 -9.44 -24.07
N ALA A 532 -14.53 -8.21 -23.55
CA ALA A 532 -14.56 -6.99 -24.36
C ALA A 532 -13.27 -6.84 -25.20
N VAL A 533 -12.10 -7.14 -24.63
CA VAL A 533 -10.81 -7.19 -25.34
C VAL A 533 -10.81 -8.23 -26.47
N LEU A 534 -11.27 -9.47 -26.21
CA LEU A 534 -11.37 -10.50 -27.24
C LEU A 534 -12.33 -10.11 -28.37
N ASN A 535 -13.50 -9.56 -28.04
CA ASN A 535 -14.43 -9.05 -29.04
C ASN A 535 -13.78 -7.96 -29.90
N LEU A 536 -13.12 -6.99 -29.27
CA LEU A 536 -12.45 -5.89 -29.96
C LEU A 536 -11.31 -6.35 -30.89
N ILE A 537 -10.54 -7.36 -30.48
CA ILE A 537 -9.54 -8.02 -31.35
C ILE A 537 -10.23 -8.62 -32.57
N ASN A 538 -11.23 -9.50 -32.36
CA ASN A 538 -11.94 -10.20 -33.42
C ASN A 538 -12.61 -9.26 -34.43
N TYR A 539 -13.21 -8.15 -33.98
CA TYR A 539 -13.80 -7.13 -34.87
C TYR A 539 -12.77 -6.23 -35.57
N SER A 540 -11.52 -6.16 -35.07
CA SER A 540 -10.48 -5.30 -35.64
C SER A 540 -9.53 -6.03 -36.60
N THR A 541 -9.33 -7.33 -36.42
CA THR A 541 -8.50 -8.14 -37.32
C THR A 541 -9.14 -8.24 -38.72
N PRO A 542 -8.35 -8.19 -39.82
CA PRO A 542 -6.89 -8.22 -39.90
C PRO A 542 -6.20 -6.83 -39.87
N VAL A 543 -6.91 -5.76 -40.25
CA VAL A 543 -6.28 -4.49 -40.68
C VAL A 543 -6.45 -3.34 -39.69
N GLY A 544 -7.39 -3.44 -38.75
CA GLY A 544 -7.71 -2.38 -37.81
C GLY A 544 -6.71 -2.21 -36.66
N THR A 545 -6.81 -1.04 -36.03
CA THR A 545 -6.11 -0.55 -34.82
C THR A 545 -5.69 -1.66 -33.84
N PHE A 546 -6.60 -2.57 -33.45
CA PHE A 546 -6.37 -3.50 -32.33
C PHE A 546 -5.76 -4.86 -32.70
N LYS A 547 -5.38 -5.09 -33.97
CA LYS A 547 -4.81 -6.38 -34.42
C LYS A 547 -3.64 -6.89 -33.57
N ASN A 548 -2.75 -5.98 -33.13
CA ASN A 548 -1.57 -6.30 -32.31
C ASN A 548 -1.89 -6.45 -30.79
N LYS A 549 -3.16 -6.40 -30.34
CA LYS A 549 -3.49 -6.65 -28.94
C LYS A 549 -3.61 -8.16 -28.68
N ILE A 550 -3.19 -8.60 -27.50
CA ILE A 550 -3.46 -9.94 -26.95
C ILE A 550 -4.03 -9.80 -25.54
N GLY A 551 -4.91 -10.70 -25.12
CA GLY A 551 -5.59 -10.63 -23.83
C GLY A 551 -5.29 -11.81 -22.90
N THR A 552 -5.38 -11.60 -21.59
CA THR A 552 -5.59 -12.67 -20.60
C THR A 552 -6.65 -12.27 -19.58
N PRO A 553 -7.51 -13.19 -19.10
CA PRO A 553 -8.27 -13.00 -17.88
C PRO A 553 -7.33 -13.06 -16.67
N GLU A 554 -7.69 -12.40 -15.59
CA GLU A 554 -6.89 -12.38 -14.37
C GLU A 554 -7.20 -13.49 -13.37
N ILE A 555 -6.22 -13.71 -12.49
CA ILE A 555 -6.11 -14.91 -11.68
C ILE A 555 -7.07 -14.87 -10.48
N TRP A 556 -7.28 -13.73 -9.80
CA TRP A 556 -8.16 -13.70 -8.62
C TRP A 556 -9.62 -13.93 -8.99
N HIS A 557 -10.14 -13.24 -10.02
CA HIS A 557 -11.51 -13.47 -10.52
C HIS A 557 -11.73 -14.89 -11.02
N THR A 558 -10.71 -15.53 -11.61
CA THR A 558 -10.79 -16.96 -12.00
C THR A 558 -10.93 -17.85 -10.76
N GLY A 559 -10.09 -17.65 -9.73
CA GLY A 559 -10.16 -18.42 -8.48
C GLY A 559 -11.41 -18.14 -7.63
N ALA A 560 -11.95 -16.91 -7.69
CA ALA A 560 -13.23 -16.53 -7.08
C ALA A 560 -14.43 -17.17 -7.81
N THR A 561 -14.35 -17.32 -9.13
CA THR A 561 -15.37 -18.04 -9.91
C THR A 561 -15.38 -19.53 -9.58
N ASP A 562 -14.21 -20.15 -9.40
CA ASP A 562 -14.14 -21.56 -8.97
C ASP A 562 -14.63 -21.76 -7.53
N LEU A 563 -14.31 -20.84 -6.62
CA LEU A 563 -14.82 -20.80 -5.25
C LEU A 563 -16.36 -20.75 -5.23
N ASN A 564 -16.95 -19.84 -6.00
CA ASN A 564 -18.40 -19.71 -6.14
C ASN A 564 -19.04 -20.96 -6.77
N SER A 565 -18.40 -21.55 -7.78
CA SER A 565 -18.88 -22.79 -8.38
C SER A 565 -18.87 -23.96 -7.40
N THR A 566 -17.84 -24.04 -6.57
CA THR A 566 -17.70 -25.08 -5.53
C THR A 566 -18.72 -24.87 -4.41
N SER A 567 -18.89 -23.64 -3.92
CA SER A 567 -19.92 -23.26 -2.94
C SER A 567 -21.33 -23.65 -3.40
N ALA A 568 -21.70 -23.27 -4.62
CA ALA A 568 -23.00 -23.58 -5.21
C ALA A 568 -23.22 -25.10 -5.39
N ASN A 569 -22.18 -25.85 -5.74
CA ASN A 569 -22.25 -27.31 -5.96
C ASN A 569 -22.41 -28.10 -4.65
N HIS A 570 -21.80 -27.62 -3.55
CA HIS A 570 -21.66 -28.39 -2.31
C HIS A 570 -22.52 -27.91 -1.13
N HIS A 571 -23.15 -26.73 -1.20
CA HIS A 571 -24.12 -26.34 -0.16
C HIS A 571 -25.34 -27.27 -0.12
N GLY A 572 -26.07 -27.44 -1.23
CA GLY A 572 -27.34 -28.15 -1.22
C GLY A 572 -28.44 -27.45 -0.37
N PRO A 573 -29.51 -28.18 0.00
CA PRO A 573 -30.68 -27.62 0.70
C PRO A 573 -30.33 -26.98 2.04
N ALA A 574 -30.99 -25.87 2.39
CA ALA A 574 -30.70 -25.10 3.61
C ALA A 574 -30.84 -25.92 4.90
N SER A 575 -31.85 -26.79 4.96
CA SER A 575 -32.15 -27.71 6.06
C SER A 575 -31.58 -29.13 5.84
N SER A 576 -30.52 -29.28 5.02
CA SER A 576 -29.97 -30.61 4.73
C SER A 576 -29.43 -31.29 5.98
N SER A 577 -29.84 -32.54 6.19
CA SER A 577 -29.27 -33.44 7.19
C SER A 577 -27.96 -34.09 6.74
N ASP A 578 -27.59 -33.98 5.46
CA ASP A 578 -26.45 -34.67 4.87
C ASP A 578 -25.10 -34.07 5.34
N PRO A 579 -24.27 -34.80 6.12
CA PRO A 579 -22.99 -34.32 6.65
C PRO A 579 -21.87 -34.18 5.61
N SER A 580 -22.12 -34.58 4.36
CA SER A 580 -21.27 -34.23 3.23
C SER A 580 -21.55 -32.81 2.68
N SER A 581 -22.72 -32.24 2.97
CA SER A 581 -23.12 -30.91 2.48
C SER A 581 -22.50 -29.78 3.28
N LEU A 582 -22.12 -28.68 2.62
CA LEU A 582 -21.66 -27.47 3.29
C LEU A 582 -22.77 -26.85 4.14
N SER A 583 -24.05 -27.09 3.85
CA SER A 583 -25.17 -26.64 4.70
C SER A 583 -25.09 -27.25 6.10
N LYS A 584 -24.97 -28.58 6.19
CA LYS A 584 -24.83 -29.29 7.47
C LYS A 584 -23.49 -28.97 8.14
N CYS A 585 -22.40 -28.86 7.39
CA CYS A 585 -21.09 -28.47 7.93
C CYS A 585 -21.10 -27.05 8.55
N PHE A 586 -21.69 -26.06 7.88
CA PHE A 586 -21.83 -24.71 8.43
C PHE A 586 -22.68 -24.71 9.70
N ASN A 587 -23.80 -25.45 9.72
CA ASN A 587 -24.65 -25.58 10.90
C ASN A 587 -23.93 -26.27 12.08
N ILE A 588 -23.05 -27.25 11.83
CA ILE A 588 -22.22 -27.89 12.86
C ILE A 588 -21.16 -26.92 13.40
N ALA A 589 -20.53 -26.13 12.53
CA ALA A 589 -19.47 -25.18 12.87
C ALA A 589 -19.98 -23.81 13.38
N GLY A 590 -21.30 -23.61 13.49
CA GLY A 590 -21.90 -22.31 13.87
C GLY A 590 -21.74 -21.19 12.83
N PHE A 591 -21.38 -21.52 11.59
CA PHE A 591 -21.13 -20.54 10.53
C PHE A 591 -22.43 -20.00 9.91
N LYS A 592 -22.51 -18.68 9.74
CA LYS A 592 -23.56 -18.04 8.95
C LYS A 592 -23.48 -18.54 7.50
N ARG A 593 -24.56 -19.17 7.01
CA ARG A 593 -24.72 -19.52 5.59
C ARG A 593 -24.70 -18.25 4.73
N PRO A 594 -24.00 -18.22 3.56
CA PRO A 594 -24.17 -17.17 2.58
C PRO A 594 -25.64 -17.02 2.15
N SER A 595 -26.10 -15.78 1.99
CA SER A 595 -27.43 -15.48 1.46
C SER A 595 -27.59 -15.99 0.02
N ASN A 596 -26.57 -15.77 -0.81
CA ASN A 596 -26.50 -16.26 -2.18
C ASN A 596 -25.34 -17.26 -2.34
N VAL A 597 -25.63 -18.56 -2.33
CA VAL A 597 -24.60 -19.61 -2.49
C VAL A 597 -23.94 -19.66 -3.88
N LYS A 598 -24.37 -18.82 -4.84
CA LYS A 598 -23.74 -18.65 -6.18
C LYS A 598 -22.81 -17.45 -6.25
N SER A 599 -22.84 -16.56 -5.25
CA SER A 599 -22.05 -15.33 -5.16
C SER A 599 -21.81 -15.04 -3.68
N CYS A 600 -20.75 -15.64 -3.14
CA CYS A 600 -20.42 -15.64 -1.72
C CYS A 600 -19.26 -14.69 -1.42
N ASP A 601 -19.24 -14.12 -0.22
CA ASP A 601 -18.16 -13.25 0.26
C ASP A 601 -16.83 -14.00 0.23
N TYR A 602 -15.83 -13.48 -0.50
CA TYR A 602 -14.60 -14.23 -0.82
C TYR A 602 -13.87 -14.73 0.43
N TYR A 603 -13.40 -13.84 1.30
CA TYR A 603 -12.56 -14.22 2.46
C TYR A 603 -13.29 -15.12 3.49
N PRO A 604 -14.56 -14.85 3.89
CA PRO A 604 -15.30 -15.78 4.75
C PRO A 604 -15.50 -17.15 4.11
N THR A 605 -15.80 -17.21 2.81
CA THR A 605 -16.03 -18.48 2.09
C THR A 605 -14.74 -19.28 1.99
N VAL A 606 -13.62 -18.65 1.64
CA VAL A 606 -12.28 -19.27 1.64
C VAL A 606 -11.96 -19.87 3.00
N ARG A 607 -12.11 -19.10 4.09
CA ARG A 607 -11.83 -19.56 5.46
C ARG A 607 -12.68 -20.79 5.82
N ASN A 608 -13.99 -20.72 5.58
CA ASN A 608 -14.92 -21.74 6.03
C ASN A 608 -14.77 -23.04 5.23
N LEU A 609 -14.60 -22.96 3.90
CA LEU A 609 -14.38 -24.14 3.06
C LEU A 609 -13.02 -24.79 3.32
N SER A 610 -11.97 -24.00 3.59
CA SER A 610 -10.64 -24.53 3.97
C SER A 610 -10.67 -25.27 5.30
N LEU A 611 -11.41 -24.78 6.30
CA LEU A 611 -11.58 -25.50 7.55
C LEU A 611 -12.33 -26.83 7.35
N ILE A 612 -13.42 -26.81 6.57
CA ILE A 612 -14.21 -28.01 6.28
C ILE A 612 -13.40 -29.03 5.46
N TRP A 613 -12.55 -28.58 4.54
CA TRP A 613 -11.64 -29.45 3.79
C TRP A 613 -10.58 -30.07 4.70
N THR A 614 -9.93 -29.26 5.55
CA THR A 614 -8.95 -29.72 6.55
C THR A 614 -9.57 -30.74 7.50
N ALA A 615 -10.79 -30.48 8.01
CA ALA A 615 -11.53 -31.43 8.86
C ALA A 615 -11.79 -32.78 8.15
N LYS A 616 -12.11 -32.77 6.85
CA LYS A 616 -12.33 -34.00 6.06
C LYS A 616 -11.04 -34.76 5.78
N VAL A 617 -9.95 -34.06 5.48
CA VAL A 617 -8.60 -34.64 5.33
C VAL A 617 -8.12 -35.28 6.63
N LEU A 618 -8.31 -34.61 7.77
CA LEU A 618 -7.94 -35.13 9.09
C LEU A 618 -8.77 -36.36 9.49
N ASP A 619 -10.07 -36.42 9.22
CA ASP A 619 -10.84 -37.65 9.44
C ASP A 619 -10.40 -38.80 8.51
N CYS A 620 -9.92 -38.49 7.30
CA CYS A 620 -9.30 -39.48 6.42
C CYS A 620 -7.94 -40.00 6.96
N TRP A 621 -7.12 -39.15 7.60
CA TRP A 621 -5.92 -39.55 8.33
C TRP A 621 -6.23 -40.40 9.57
N ARG A 622 -7.25 -40.03 10.33
CA ARG A 622 -7.75 -40.79 11.48
C ARG A 622 -8.14 -42.23 11.07
N LEU A 623 -8.83 -42.37 9.94
CA LEU A 623 -9.17 -43.65 9.30
C LEU A 623 -7.99 -44.33 8.56
N HIS A 624 -6.81 -43.71 8.48
CA HIS A 624 -5.59 -44.35 7.98
C HIS A 624 -4.86 -45.08 9.10
N PHE A 625 -4.64 -44.38 10.21
CA PHE A 625 -3.93 -44.92 11.37
C PHE A 625 -4.80 -45.84 12.25
N ASP A 626 -6.11 -45.93 11.97
CA ASP A 626 -7.11 -46.72 12.70
C ASP A 626 -7.24 -46.28 14.18
N VAL A 627 -7.35 -44.97 14.38
CA VAL A 627 -7.35 -44.32 15.72
C VAL A 627 -8.65 -43.59 16.04
N GLU A 628 -8.89 -43.39 17.34
CA GLU A 628 -10.04 -42.65 17.84
C GLU A 628 -9.82 -41.14 17.85
N ASP A 629 -8.59 -40.68 18.13
CA ASP A 629 -8.16 -39.29 18.11
C ASP A 629 -6.73 -39.20 17.55
N LEU A 630 -6.42 -38.16 16.76
CA LEU A 630 -5.11 -37.97 16.15
C LEU A 630 -4.08 -37.34 17.09
N HIS A 631 -4.51 -36.45 18.00
CA HIS A 631 -3.62 -35.77 18.91
C HIS A 631 -3.05 -36.74 19.96
N GLU A 632 -3.92 -37.58 20.54
CA GLU A 632 -3.48 -38.63 21.47
C GLU A 632 -2.49 -39.61 20.81
N TYR A 633 -2.73 -40.00 19.56
CA TYR A 633 -1.86 -40.88 18.78
C TYR A 633 -0.46 -40.27 18.56
N PHE A 634 -0.37 -39.04 18.06
CA PHE A 634 0.93 -38.39 17.86
C PHE A 634 1.60 -38.00 19.18
N GLN A 635 0.85 -37.80 20.26
CA GLN A 635 1.38 -37.59 21.61
C GLN A 635 1.99 -38.88 22.20
N ASP A 636 1.44 -40.07 21.93
CA ASP A 636 2.08 -41.34 22.28
C ASP A 636 3.33 -41.62 21.42
N LEU A 637 3.24 -41.42 20.09
CA LEU A 637 4.41 -41.57 19.21
C LEU A 637 5.56 -40.64 19.60
N ALA A 638 5.27 -39.41 20.03
CA ALA A 638 6.27 -38.48 20.56
C ALA A 638 6.89 -38.94 21.89
N GLN A 639 6.10 -39.54 22.79
CA GLN A 639 6.62 -40.11 24.06
C GLN A 639 7.48 -41.36 23.84
N ASN A 640 7.24 -42.06 22.73
CA ASN A 640 7.91 -43.32 22.38
C ASN A 640 9.12 -43.15 21.44
N ASP A 641 9.45 -41.93 21.01
CA ASP A 641 10.46 -41.61 19.97
C ASP A 641 10.20 -42.33 18.63
N LYS A 642 8.94 -42.26 18.16
CA LYS A 642 8.42 -42.93 16.95
C LYS A 642 7.61 -42.00 16.04
N LEU A 643 7.87 -40.70 16.06
CA LEU A 643 7.23 -39.78 15.12
C LEU A 643 7.65 -40.13 13.67
N PRO A 644 6.72 -40.16 12.71
CA PRO A 644 7.05 -40.46 11.32
C PRO A 644 7.85 -39.32 10.69
N THR A 645 8.73 -39.65 9.73
CA THR A 645 9.42 -38.63 8.93
C THR A 645 8.47 -38.04 7.90
N LEU A 646 8.83 -36.89 7.32
CA LEU A 646 8.12 -36.33 6.17
C LEU A 646 8.02 -37.32 4.99
N ILE A 647 9.02 -38.18 4.81
CA ILE A 647 9.05 -39.19 3.74
C ILE A 647 8.00 -40.29 3.99
N ASP A 648 7.77 -40.67 5.24
CA ASP A 648 6.75 -41.66 5.61
C ASP A 648 5.34 -41.07 5.43
N LEU A 649 5.12 -39.84 5.94
CA LEU A 649 3.85 -39.13 5.76
C LEU A 649 3.49 -38.91 4.28
N ILE A 650 4.46 -38.61 3.41
CA ILE A 650 4.21 -38.51 1.96
C ILE A 650 3.83 -39.87 1.35
N GLN A 651 4.45 -40.97 1.81
CA GLN A 651 4.11 -42.33 1.36
C GLN A 651 2.70 -42.75 1.77
N ASP A 652 2.23 -42.34 2.96
CA ASP A 652 0.88 -42.63 3.46
C ASP A 652 -0.20 -41.71 2.82
N ALA A 653 0.17 -40.47 2.48
CA ALA A 653 -0.75 -39.51 1.86
C ALA A 653 -1.15 -39.86 0.42
N ILE A 654 -0.25 -40.49 -0.36
CA ILE A 654 -0.53 -40.92 -1.74
C ILE A 654 -1.70 -41.91 -1.82
N PRO A 655 -1.72 -43.04 -1.07
CA PRO A 655 -2.84 -43.98 -1.10
C PRO A 655 -4.11 -43.41 -0.45
N LEU A 656 -4.02 -42.42 0.44
CA LEU A 656 -5.17 -41.67 0.95
C LEU A 656 -5.82 -40.78 -0.11
N TYR A 657 -5.02 -40.02 -0.85
CA TYR A 657 -5.50 -39.21 -1.98
C TYR A 657 -6.16 -40.10 -3.04
N ASP A 658 -5.54 -41.22 -3.41
CA ASP A 658 -6.12 -42.20 -4.34
C ASP A 658 -7.47 -42.75 -3.86
N ARG A 659 -7.61 -43.03 -2.56
CA ARG A 659 -8.80 -43.58 -1.89
C ARG A 659 -9.97 -42.59 -1.84
N TYR A 660 -9.71 -41.29 -1.72
CA TYR A 660 -10.74 -40.30 -1.39
C TYR A 660 -10.91 -39.13 -2.37
N ALA A 661 -9.87 -38.70 -3.08
CA ALA A 661 -9.91 -37.48 -3.89
C ALA A 661 -9.59 -37.70 -5.38
N THR A 662 -9.81 -38.92 -5.89
CA THR A 662 -9.67 -39.23 -7.33
C THR A 662 -11.01 -39.46 -8.03
N GLN A 663 -11.01 -39.24 -9.35
CA GLN A 663 -12.13 -39.62 -10.23
C GLN A 663 -12.44 -41.13 -10.19
N GLY A 664 -11.45 -41.97 -9.85
CA GLY A 664 -11.64 -43.40 -9.60
C GLY A 664 -12.43 -43.66 -8.31
N ALA A 665 -12.10 -42.97 -7.22
CA ALA A 665 -12.81 -43.04 -5.94
C ALA A 665 -14.26 -42.56 -6.05
N ILE A 666 -14.48 -41.42 -6.70
CA ILE A 666 -15.81 -40.80 -6.92
C ILE A 666 -16.74 -41.67 -7.78
N ARG A 667 -16.19 -42.55 -8.63
CA ARG A 667 -16.97 -43.57 -9.35
C ARG A 667 -17.33 -44.75 -8.44
N ALA A 668 -16.37 -45.23 -7.65
CA ALA A 668 -16.52 -46.38 -6.74
C ALA A 668 -17.74 -46.27 -5.85
N SER A 669 -17.91 -45.10 -5.23
CA SER A 669 -18.97 -44.82 -4.27
C SER A 669 -20.38 -44.83 -4.86
N LEU A 670 -20.56 -44.97 -6.18
CA LEU A 670 -21.89 -45.18 -6.78
C LEU A 670 -22.37 -46.64 -6.81
N SER A 671 -21.51 -47.62 -6.50
CA SER A 671 -21.84 -49.04 -6.63
C SER A 671 -21.14 -49.87 -5.55
N ALA A 672 -21.90 -50.67 -4.79
CA ALA A 672 -21.32 -51.60 -3.83
C ALA A 672 -20.30 -52.54 -4.49
N ALA A 673 -20.59 -53.03 -5.70
CA ALA A 673 -19.71 -53.92 -6.44
C ALA A 673 -18.39 -53.25 -6.88
N GLU A 674 -18.39 -51.93 -7.15
CA GLU A 674 -17.15 -51.19 -7.45
C GLU A 674 -16.40 -50.73 -6.18
N ALA A 675 -17.11 -50.46 -5.09
CA ALA A 675 -16.54 -50.05 -3.81
C ALA A 675 -15.83 -51.22 -3.10
N THR A 676 -16.45 -52.41 -3.07
CA THR A 676 -15.93 -53.59 -2.38
C THR A 676 -15.18 -54.57 -3.29
N HIS A 677 -14.85 -54.20 -4.52
CA HIS A 677 -14.20 -55.10 -5.48
C HIS A 677 -12.87 -55.64 -4.94
N PRO A 678 -12.57 -56.96 -5.02
CA PRO A 678 -11.35 -57.53 -4.44
C PRO A 678 -10.07 -56.91 -4.98
N ASP A 679 -9.97 -56.76 -6.31
CA ASP A 679 -8.78 -56.23 -7.00
C ASP A 679 -8.64 -54.69 -6.92
N ARG A 680 -9.50 -54.02 -6.14
CA ARG A 680 -9.45 -52.56 -6.00
C ARG A 680 -8.35 -52.13 -5.03
N PHE A 681 -7.27 -51.62 -5.60
CA PHE A 681 -6.25 -50.88 -4.86
C PHE A 681 -6.86 -49.65 -4.17
N ASN A 682 -6.39 -49.34 -2.96
CA ASN A 682 -6.82 -48.18 -2.15
C ASN A 682 -8.35 -48.04 -1.96
N LYS A 683 -9.07 -49.15 -1.78
CA LYS A 683 -10.51 -49.12 -1.43
C LYS A 683 -10.77 -48.38 -0.11
N VAL A 684 -11.94 -47.74 -0.01
CA VAL A 684 -12.46 -47.12 1.22
C VAL A 684 -12.87 -48.22 2.21
N PRO A 685 -12.63 -48.10 3.53
CA PRO A 685 -13.11 -49.08 4.51
C PRO A 685 -14.65 -49.07 4.59
N VAL A 686 -15.25 -50.21 4.94
CA VAL A 686 -16.71 -50.35 5.03
C VAL A 686 -17.16 -49.97 6.44
N GLY A 687 -18.12 -49.05 6.55
CA GLY A 687 -18.69 -48.61 7.82
C GLY A 687 -19.83 -49.50 8.30
N SER A 688 -20.52 -49.08 9.35
CA SER A 688 -21.70 -49.77 9.85
C SER A 688 -22.81 -49.84 8.77
N PRO A 689 -23.69 -50.87 8.80
CA PRO A 689 -24.82 -50.95 7.88
C PRO A 689 -25.65 -49.66 7.89
N TRP A 690 -26.06 -49.18 6.72
CA TRP A 690 -26.96 -48.03 6.63
C TRP A 690 -28.41 -48.48 6.84
N THR A 691 -29.07 -47.87 7.81
CA THR A 691 -30.53 -47.88 7.93
C THR A 691 -31.04 -46.48 7.58
N ALA A 692 -31.87 -46.36 6.55
CA ALA A 692 -32.51 -45.09 6.23
C ALA A 692 -33.31 -44.58 7.45
N PRO A 693 -33.26 -43.27 7.78
CA PRO A 693 -34.10 -42.69 8.81
C PRO A 693 -35.57 -43.04 8.55
N SER A 694 -36.24 -43.63 9.53
CA SER A 694 -37.65 -44.02 9.40
C SER A 694 -38.49 -42.78 9.10
N ASN A 695 -39.18 -42.78 7.95
CA ASN A 695 -39.95 -41.64 7.45
C ASN A 695 -40.86 -41.06 8.54
N ALA A 696 -40.81 -39.73 8.72
CA ALA A 696 -41.68 -39.00 9.63
C ALA A 696 -43.12 -38.85 9.09
N SER A 697 -43.65 -39.90 8.45
CA SER A 697 -45.04 -40.01 8.02
C SER A 697 -45.97 -40.50 9.13
N ASP A 698 -45.43 -41.15 10.17
CA ASP A 698 -46.15 -41.52 11.40
C ASP A 698 -45.69 -40.66 12.58
N ARG A 699 -46.12 -39.39 12.57
CA ARG A 699 -46.38 -38.61 13.77
C ARG A 699 -47.79 -38.04 13.72
N THR A 700 -48.78 -38.88 13.98
CA THR A 700 -49.99 -38.41 14.66
C THR A 700 -49.55 -37.72 15.96
N SER A 701 -50.14 -36.56 16.25
CA SER A 701 -49.76 -35.74 17.40
C SER A 701 -49.78 -36.53 18.71
N PRO A 702 -48.68 -36.60 19.47
CA PRO A 702 -48.79 -36.64 20.91
C PRO A 702 -49.23 -35.25 21.38
N ASP A 703 -50.28 -35.19 22.19
CA ASP A 703 -50.73 -33.94 22.79
C ASP A 703 -49.62 -33.35 23.68
N LEU A 704 -49.44 -32.03 23.62
CA LEU A 704 -48.52 -31.26 24.46
C LEU A 704 -49.26 -30.26 25.34
N ASP A 705 -50.37 -30.72 25.94
CA ASP A 705 -50.77 -30.24 27.26
C ASP A 705 -49.90 -30.98 28.30
N ASP A 706 -49.44 -30.27 29.33
CA ASP A 706 -48.39 -30.63 30.31
C ASP A 706 -46.94 -30.69 29.78
N LEU A 707 -46.27 -29.53 29.76
CA LEU A 707 -44.95 -29.35 30.42
C LEU A 707 -44.65 -27.86 30.64
N ASP A 708 -44.91 -27.38 31.87
CA ASP A 708 -44.64 -26.02 32.33
C ASP A 708 -43.12 -25.72 32.38
N LEU A 709 -42.66 -24.67 31.69
CA LEU A 709 -41.35 -24.03 31.92
C LEU A 709 -41.42 -22.55 31.47
N PRO A 710 -41.27 -21.56 32.37
CA PRO A 710 -41.68 -20.19 32.09
C PRO A 710 -40.57 -19.27 31.57
N GLY A 711 -40.97 -18.27 30.78
CA GLY A 711 -40.33 -16.95 30.76
C GLY A 711 -39.36 -16.65 29.61
N LEU A 712 -39.89 -16.37 28.42
CA LEU A 712 -39.32 -15.34 27.51
C LEU A 712 -40.37 -14.84 26.50
N ALA A 713 -41.45 -14.22 26.98
CA ALA A 713 -42.58 -13.76 26.17
C ALA A 713 -43.10 -12.38 26.61
N ASP A 714 -42.28 -11.36 26.33
CA ASP A 714 -42.54 -9.91 26.26
C ASP A 714 -41.26 -9.37 25.56
N ILE A 715 -41.25 -8.61 24.46
CA ILE A 715 -42.21 -7.61 23.94
C ILE A 715 -42.32 -7.75 22.41
N ILE A 716 -43.54 -7.90 21.86
CA ILE A 716 -43.91 -7.50 20.49
C ILE A 716 -45.36 -6.99 20.53
N GLU A 717 -45.58 -5.70 20.23
CA GLU A 717 -46.94 -5.14 20.03
C GLU A 717 -47.39 -5.29 18.56
N PRO A 718 -48.71 -5.39 18.28
CA PRO A 718 -49.22 -5.75 16.95
C PRO A 718 -49.64 -4.56 16.06
N ASP A 719 -49.82 -4.89 14.77
CA ASP A 719 -50.65 -4.23 13.75
C ASP A 719 -50.30 -2.80 13.26
N THR A 720 -50.07 -2.69 11.95
CA THR A 720 -51.16 -2.23 11.04
C THR A 720 -50.91 -2.63 9.57
N PRO A 721 -51.95 -2.75 8.70
CA PRO A 721 -51.82 -3.46 7.42
C PRO A 721 -51.87 -2.56 6.16
N THR A 722 -51.05 -2.87 5.15
CA THR A 722 -51.18 -2.29 3.79
C THR A 722 -50.88 -3.28 2.65
N ASN A 723 -51.93 -3.60 1.88
CA ASN A 723 -51.99 -4.10 0.48
C ASN A 723 -51.13 -5.29 0.01
N PRO A 724 -51.73 -6.29 -0.68
CA PRO A 724 -51.00 -7.42 -1.27
C PRO A 724 -50.31 -7.03 -2.59
N SER A 725 -48.99 -6.96 -2.58
CA SER A 725 -48.21 -7.09 -3.83
C SER A 725 -48.32 -8.51 -4.38
N PRO A 726 -48.34 -8.70 -5.71
CA PRO A 726 -48.35 -10.04 -6.30
C PRO A 726 -47.08 -10.82 -5.90
N PRO A 727 -47.15 -12.15 -5.76
CA PRO A 727 -46.02 -12.93 -5.29
C PRO A 727 -44.86 -12.84 -6.29
N LYS A 728 -43.78 -12.14 -5.89
CA LYS A 728 -42.46 -12.35 -6.48
C LYS A 728 -42.17 -13.84 -6.37
N LYS A 729 -41.79 -14.48 -7.48
CA LYS A 729 -41.47 -15.91 -7.52
C LYS A 729 -40.30 -16.16 -6.56
N SER A 730 -40.57 -16.75 -5.40
CA SER A 730 -39.52 -17.27 -4.53
C SER A 730 -38.70 -18.29 -5.30
N ASP A 731 -37.38 -18.25 -5.16
CA ASP A 731 -36.49 -19.21 -5.81
C ASP A 731 -36.96 -20.65 -5.62
N ASN A 732 -36.80 -21.46 -6.67
CA ASN A 732 -37.06 -22.90 -6.61
C ASN A 732 -36.08 -23.53 -5.61
N ALA A 733 -36.54 -23.74 -4.37
CA ALA A 733 -35.79 -24.45 -3.36
C ALA A 733 -35.40 -25.83 -3.93
N PRO A 734 -34.11 -26.22 -3.93
CA PRO A 734 -33.66 -27.44 -4.59
C PRO A 734 -34.31 -28.65 -3.90
N THR A 735 -35.18 -29.35 -4.64
CA THR A 735 -35.80 -30.60 -4.20
C THR A 735 -34.72 -31.61 -3.84
N ALA A 736 -34.94 -32.33 -2.74
CA ALA A 736 -34.00 -33.33 -2.26
C ALA A 736 -33.71 -34.39 -3.34
N HIS A 737 -32.44 -34.65 -3.61
CA HIS A 737 -32.02 -35.66 -4.58
C HIS A 737 -32.54 -37.03 -4.16
N THR A 738 -33.27 -37.69 -5.06
CA THR A 738 -33.81 -39.03 -4.86
C THR A 738 -33.06 -40.00 -5.75
N GLU A 739 -32.58 -41.10 -5.17
CA GLU A 739 -31.86 -42.14 -5.90
C GLU A 739 -32.81 -43.00 -6.75
N THR A 740 -32.26 -43.68 -7.75
CA THR A 740 -32.98 -44.75 -8.46
C THR A 740 -33.26 -45.93 -7.52
N GLU A 741 -34.39 -46.61 -7.73
CA GLU A 741 -34.70 -47.85 -7.01
C GLU A 741 -33.55 -48.87 -7.14
N GLY A 742 -33.20 -49.54 -6.04
CA GLY A 742 -32.07 -50.47 -6.00
C GLY A 742 -30.67 -49.82 -5.94
N PHE A 743 -30.55 -48.53 -5.63
CA PHE A 743 -29.24 -47.89 -5.41
C PHE A 743 -28.44 -48.56 -4.29
N THR A 744 -27.24 -49.06 -4.62
CA THR A 744 -26.32 -49.74 -3.68
C THR A 744 -25.09 -48.91 -3.30
N GLY A 745 -24.92 -47.73 -3.87
CA GLY A 745 -23.81 -46.82 -3.57
C GLY A 745 -23.96 -46.08 -2.24
N ASP A 746 -23.10 -45.08 -2.05
CA ASP A 746 -23.05 -44.17 -0.92
C ASP A 746 -22.88 -42.74 -1.43
N ARG A 747 -23.98 -41.98 -1.41
CA ARG A 747 -24.03 -40.60 -1.89
C ARG A 747 -23.27 -39.64 -0.98
N VAL A 748 -23.30 -39.86 0.32
CA VAL A 748 -22.67 -39.01 1.35
C VAL A 748 -21.16 -39.09 1.21
N LEU A 749 -20.60 -40.32 1.15
CA LEU A 749 -19.19 -40.52 0.85
C LEU A 749 -18.81 -39.86 -0.47
N ARG A 750 -19.56 -40.13 -1.54
CA ARG A 750 -19.30 -39.56 -2.88
C ARG A 750 -19.26 -38.03 -2.89
N ASN A 751 -20.20 -37.38 -2.21
CA ASN A 751 -20.26 -35.92 -2.12
C ASN A 751 -19.02 -35.37 -1.39
N SER A 752 -18.59 -36.02 -0.31
CA SER A 752 -17.36 -35.68 0.42
C SER A 752 -16.11 -35.89 -0.45
N GLN A 753 -16.03 -36.98 -1.21
CA GLN A 753 -14.95 -37.27 -2.16
C GLN A 753 -14.86 -36.23 -3.30
N ILE A 754 -16.00 -35.76 -3.83
CA ILE A 754 -16.00 -34.67 -4.84
C ILE A 754 -15.50 -33.37 -4.20
N PHE A 755 -15.95 -33.02 -2.99
CA PHE A 755 -15.49 -31.79 -2.33
C PHE A 755 -13.98 -31.82 -2.02
N LEU A 756 -13.47 -32.95 -1.53
CA LEU A 756 -12.04 -33.16 -1.26
C LEU A 756 -11.17 -32.98 -2.51
N GLN A 757 -11.68 -33.36 -3.70
CA GLN A 757 -11.04 -33.11 -4.99
C GLN A 757 -11.23 -31.67 -5.47
N ASP A 758 -12.47 -31.23 -5.68
CA ASP A 758 -12.82 -29.96 -6.31
C ASP A 758 -12.27 -28.76 -5.51
N PHE A 759 -12.21 -28.85 -4.18
CA PHE A 759 -11.60 -27.83 -3.32
C PHE A 759 -10.13 -28.13 -2.97
N GLY A 760 -9.66 -29.38 -3.08
CA GLY A 760 -8.23 -29.70 -2.93
C GLY A 760 -7.37 -29.06 -4.03
N TRP A 761 -7.89 -28.97 -5.25
CA TRP A 761 -7.30 -28.17 -6.33
C TRP A 761 -7.29 -26.66 -6.01
N TRP A 762 -8.35 -26.17 -5.36
CA TRP A 762 -8.43 -24.77 -4.93
C TRP A 762 -7.41 -24.44 -3.83
N ILE A 763 -7.17 -25.35 -2.88
CA ILE A 763 -6.12 -25.24 -1.85
C ILE A 763 -4.73 -25.10 -2.49
N GLU A 764 -4.39 -25.93 -3.49
CA GLU A 764 -3.10 -25.80 -4.18
C GLU A 764 -2.97 -24.44 -4.89
N PHE A 765 -3.99 -24.01 -5.62
CA PHE A 765 -4.03 -22.69 -6.25
C PHE A 765 -3.83 -21.56 -5.21
N GLY A 766 -4.54 -21.65 -4.08
CA GLY A 766 -4.47 -20.68 -2.98
C GLY A 766 -3.10 -20.60 -2.30
N HIS A 767 -2.28 -21.65 -2.38
CA HIS A 767 -0.89 -21.64 -1.91
C HIS A 767 0.13 -21.29 -3.00
N ALA A 768 -0.07 -21.73 -4.24
CA ALA A 768 0.84 -21.45 -5.35
C ALA A 768 0.88 -19.96 -5.75
N VAL A 769 -0.27 -19.25 -5.67
CA VAL A 769 -0.38 -17.81 -5.95
C VAL A 769 0.53 -16.96 -5.04
N PRO A 770 0.43 -16.99 -3.70
CA PRO A 770 1.29 -16.19 -2.81
C PRO A 770 2.76 -16.61 -2.85
N GLU A 771 3.05 -17.89 -3.13
CA GLU A 771 4.42 -18.37 -3.34
C GLU A 771 5.01 -17.96 -4.70
N GLY A 772 4.19 -17.43 -5.62
CA GLY A 772 4.64 -16.91 -6.91
C GLY A 772 4.93 -17.99 -7.96
N ASP A 773 4.39 -19.20 -7.83
CA ASP A 773 4.59 -20.28 -8.80
C ASP A 773 3.43 -20.33 -9.81
N ILE A 774 3.57 -19.55 -10.87
CA ILE A 774 2.60 -19.50 -11.96
C ILE A 774 2.45 -20.85 -12.68
N GLY A 775 3.47 -21.71 -12.63
CA GLY A 775 3.41 -23.04 -13.24
C GLY A 775 2.41 -23.94 -12.52
N ARG A 776 2.48 -24.00 -11.19
CA ARG A 776 1.51 -24.72 -10.36
C ARG A 776 0.09 -24.15 -10.49
N VAL A 777 -0.04 -22.82 -10.48
CA VAL A 777 -1.31 -22.12 -10.75
C VAL A 777 -1.91 -22.52 -12.11
N TRP A 778 -1.08 -22.58 -13.16
CA TRP A 778 -1.52 -22.91 -14.51
C TRP A 778 -1.96 -24.38 -14.67
N GLU A 779 -1.28 -25.34 -14.02
CA GLU A 779 -1.75 -26.75 -14.02
C GLU A 779 -3.15 -26.89 -13.39
N ILE A 780 -3.45 -26.14 -12.31
CA ILE A 780 -4.80 -26.11 -11.73
C ILE A 780 -5.79 -25.43 -12.68
N MET A 781 -5.43 -24.32 -13.33
CA MET A 781 -6.31 -23.64 -14.29
C MET A 781 -6.66 -24.53 -15.51
N LYS A 782 -5.77 -25.41 -15.97
CA LYS A 782 -6.10 -26.43 -16.99
C LYS A 782 -7.19 -27.39 -16.49
N ILE A 783 -7.09 -27.88 -15.25
CA ILE A 783 -8.12 -28.74 -14.63
C ILE A 783 -9.46 -27.98 -14.55
N TRP A 784 -9.42 -26.68 -14.24
CA TRP A 784 -10.60 -25.83 -14.20
C TRP A 784 -11.30 -25.63 -15.55
N ILE A 785 -10.64 -25.81 -16.70
CA ILE A 785 -11.34 -25.84 -18.02
C ILE A 785 -12.44 -26.91 -18.00
N PHE A 786 -12.11 -28.11 -17.51
CA PHE A 786 -13.06 -29.22 -17.36
C PHE A 786 -14.08 -28.93 -16.24
N LYS A 787 -13.65 -28.42 -15.08
CA LYS A 787 -14.57 -28.09 -13.97
C LYS A 787 -15.61 -27.04 -14.39
N PHE A 788 -15.19 -25.94 -15.02
CA PHE A 788 -16.10 -24.92 -15.55
C PHE A 788 -17.02 -25.45 -16.66
N ALA A 789 -16.54 -26.32 -17.55
CA ALA A 789 -17.40 -26.98 -18.54
C ALA A 789 -18.49 -27.83 -17.88
N GLY A 790 -18.19 -28.42 -16.72
CA GLY A 790 -19.14 -29.10 -15.86
C GLY A 790 -20.08 -28.18 -15.08
N SER A 791 -19.73 -26.92 -14.86
CA SER A 791 -20.45 -25.97 -14.01
C SER A 791 -21.62 -25.24 -14.72
N SER A 792 -22.04 -24.10 -14.16
CA SER A 792 -22.83 -23.03 -14.79
C SER A 792 -21.99 -21.94 -15.47
N HIS A 793 -20.73 -21.76 -15.10
CA HIS A 793 -19.85 -20.65 -15.52
C HIS A 793 -19.25 -20.91 -16.92
N GLN A 794 -20.11 -20.92 -17.95
CA GLN A 794 -19.72 -21.33 -19.30
C GLN A 794 -18.69 -20.41 -19.98
N ASN A 795 -18.64 -19.13 -19.59
CA ASN A 795 -17.72 -18.14 -20.16
C ASN A 795 -16.26 -18.46 -19.83
N TYR A 796 -15.95 -18.79 -18.58
CA TYR A 796 -14.59 -19.14 -18.14
C TYR A 796 -14.01 -20.39 -18.81
N VAL A 797 -14.87 -21.28 -19.35
CA VAL A 797 -14.42 -22.38 -20.22
C VAL A 797 -13.79 -21.83 -21.49
N ASN A 798 -14.47 -20.90 -22.15
CA ASN A 798 -14.00 -20.29 -23.38
C ASN A 798 -12.78 -19.42 -23.10
N TYR A 799 -12.75 -18.71 -21.96
CA TYR A 799 -11.61 -17.87 -21.58
C TYR A 799 -10.34 -18.69 -21.35
N LEU A 800 -10.42 -19.79 -20.57
CA LEU A 800 -9.26 -20.62 -20.29
C LEU A 800 -8.86 -21.51 -21.48
N LEU A 801 -9.80 -21.92 -22.35
CA LEU A 801 -9.46 -22.52 -23.64
C LEU A 801 -8.72 -21.55 -24.56
N GLU A 802 -9.13 -20.27 -24.60
CA GLU A 802 -8.48 -19.25 -25.43
C GLU A 802 -7.03 -19.00 -24.97
N VAL A 803 -6.81 -18.83 -23.66
CA VAL A 803 -5.44 -18.72 -23.12
C VAL A 803 -4.64 -20.01 -23.32
N TYR A 804 -5.25 -21.18 -23.14
CA TYR A 804 -4.57 -22.45 -23.39
C TYR A 804 -4.11 -22.54 -24.85
N CYS A 805 -4.98 -22.27 -25.81
CA CYS A 805 -4.64 -22.30 -27.22
C CYS A 805 -3.56 -21.26 -27.57
N MET A 806 -3.70 -20.04 -27.06
CA MET A 806 -2.70 -18.98 -27.22
C MET A 806 -1.32 -19.44 -26.71
N LEU A 807 -1.21 -19.86 -25.45
CA LEU A 807 0.06 -20.24 -24.83
C LEU A 807 0.67 -21.53 -25.41
N ARG A 808 -0.16 -22.44 -25.95
CA ARG A 808 0.25 -23.77 -26.43
C ARG A 808 0.59 -23.81 -27.93
N TYR A 809 -0.10 -23.04 -28.78
CA TYR A 809 0.00 -23.17 -30.23
C TYR A 809 0.43 -21.89 -30.95
N GLU A 810 0.11 -20.71 -30.41
CA GLU A 810 0.20 -19.44 -31.15
C GLU A 810 1.29 -18.50 -30.63
N ALA A 811 1.50 -18.49 -29.32
CA ALA A 811 2.61 -17.80 -28.70
C ALA A 811 3.94 -18.41 -29.13
N SER A 812 4.93 -17.57 -29.46
CA SER A 812 6.32 -18.01 -29.50
C SER A 812 6.74 -18.48 -28.10
N LYS A 813 7.76 -19.34 -27.98
CA LYS A 813 8.24 -19.76 -26.65
C LYS A 813 8.58 -18.55 -25.77
N GLY A 814 9.24 -17.53 -26.33
CA GLY A 814 9.58 -16.30 -25.62
C GLY A 814 8.36 -15.48 -25.19
N LEU A 815 7.26 -15.47 -25.96
CA LEU A 815 6.00 -14.83 -25.57
C LEU A 815 5.28 -15.61 -24.47
N SER A 816 5.20 -16.93 -24.61
CA SER A 816 4.57 -17.82 -23.62
C SER A 816 5.31 -17.76 -22.28
N ASP A 817 6.65 -17.77 -22.32
CA ASP A 817 7.51 -17.53 -21.15
C ASP A 817 7.23 -16.15 -20.52
N ALA A 818 7.26 -15.07 -21.32
CA ALA A 818 7.12 -13.70 -20.84
C ALA A 818 5.74 -13.40 -20.21
N ILE A 819 4.66 -14.00 -20.74
CA ILE A 819 3.31 -13.91 -20.16
C ILE A 819 3.29 -14.63 -18.82
N LEU A 820 3.73 -15.89 -18.77
CA LEU A 820 3.72 -16.69 -17.54
C LEU A 820 4.53 -16.02 -16.42
N ASP A 821 5.79 -15.65 -16.68
CA ASP A 821 6.70 -15.05 -15.67
C ASP A 821 6.17 -13.74 -15.05
N ASN A 822 5.17 -13.11 -15.67
CA ASN A 822 4.62 -11.81 -15.27
C ASN A 822 3.12 -11.83 -14.96
N TRP A 823 2.44 -12.98 -15.04
CA TRP A 823 0.99 -13.06 -14.78
C TRP A 823 0.65 -12.87 -13.29
N LEU A 824 1.59 -13.17 -12.38
CA LEU A 824 1.52 -12.71 -10.99
C LEU A 824 2.35 -11.42 -10.81
N LEU A 825 1.98 -10.59 -9.85
CA LEU A 825 2.77 -9.44 -9.38
C LEU A 825 3.52 -9.81 -8.10
N LYS A 826 4.66 -9.17 -7.86
CA LYS A 826 5.39 -9.22 -6.59
C LYS A 826 5.67 -7.79 -6.13
N ILE A 827 4.78 -7.24 -5.30
CA ILE A 827 4.82 -5.83 -4.86
C ILE A 827 5.73 -5.61 -3.64
N LYS A 828 6.21 -6.69 -3.01
CA LYS A 828 7.21 -6.68 -1.94
C LYS A 828 8.29 -7.71 -2.19
N ASP A 829 9.50 -7.50 -1.69
CA ASP A 829 10.54 -8.54 -1.62
C ASP A 829 10.44 -9.40 -0.34
N GLU A 830 9.21 -9.81 -0.02
CA GLU A 830 8.89 -10.71 1.10
C GLU A 830 8.32 -12.02 0.52
N LEU A 831 8.69 -13.17 1.09
CA LEU A 831 8.20 -14.48 0.62
C LEU A 831 6.73 -14.68 1.04
N GLY A 832 5.89 -15.15 0.11
CA GLY A 832 4.43 -15.25 0.34
C GLY A 832 3.65 -13.99 -0.06
N HIS A 833 4.30 -12.97 -0.63
CA HIS A 833 3.69 -11.69 -1.01
C HIS A 833 3.60 -11.47 -2.53
N CYS A 834 3.54 -12.55 -3.31
CA CYS A 834 3.03 -12.50 -4.67
C CYS A 834 1.50 -12.38 -4.67
N LEU A 835 0.92 -11.74 -5.69
CA LEU A 835 -0.54 -11.58 -5.81
C LEU A 835 -0.99 -11.53 -7.28
N PRO A 836 -2.26 -11.88 -7.58
CA PRO A 836 -2.90 -11.58 -8.86
C PRO A 836 -2.93 -10.08 -9.16
N ALA A 837 -2.93 -9.69 -10.43
CA ALA A 837 -2.89 -8.27 -10.76
C ALA A 837 -4.25 -7.59 -10.62
N ASP A 838 -5.35 -8.28 -10.95
CA ASP A 838 -6.71 -7.80 -10.65
C ASP A 838 -6.90 -7.49 -9.16
N LEU A 839 -6.44 -8.36 -8.25
CA LEU A 839 -6.50 -8.08 -6.81
C LEU A 839 -5.67 -6.83 -6.42
N HIS A 840 -4.59 -6.53 -7.14
CA HIS A 840 -3.81 -5.31 -6.94
C HIS A 840 -4.53 -4.07 -7.48
N GLN A 841 -5.19 -4.18 -8.64
CA GLN A 841 -6.00 -3.12 -9.23
C GLN A 841 -7.22 -2.80 -8.35
N GLU A 842 -7.87 -3.81 -7.79
CA GLU A 842 -8.99 -3.67 -6.85
C GLU A 842 -8.60 -2.87 -5.58
N HIS A 843 -7.37 -3.04 -5.08
CA HIS A 843 -6.84 -2.20 -3.99
C HIS A 843 -6.68 -0.72 -4.38
N TYR A 844 -6.53 -0.41 -5.66
CA TYR A 844 -6.58 0.95 -6.18
C TYR A 844 -8.03 1.40 -6.44
N ASN A 845 -8.85 0.59 -7.11
CA ASN A 845 -10.25 0.86 -7.45
C ASN A 845 -11.02 1.33 -6.21
N LYS A 846 -11.03 0.52 -5.14
CA LYS A 846 -11.69 0.86 -3.86
C LYS A 846 -11.25 2.23 -3.32
N TRP A 847 -9.97 2.57 -3.44
CA TRP A 847 -9.47 3.85 -2.95
C TRP A 847 -9.90 5.05 -3.82
N LEU A 848 -10.05 4.86 -5.13
CA LEU A 848 -10.54 5.85 -6.10
C LEU A 848 -12.05 6.07 -5.96
N GLU A 849 -12.81 4.99 -5.81
CA GLU A 849 -14.25 5.00 -5.54
C GLU A 849 -14.58 5.68 -4.21
N ASP A 850 -13.79 5.43 -3.17
CA ASP A 850 -13.88 6.15 -1.89
C ASP A 850 -13.36 7.61 -1.97
N MET A 851 -12.96 8.10 -3.14
CA MET A 851 -12.72 9.52 -3.37
C MET A 851 -13.86 10.20 -4.14
N ILE A 852 -14.44 9.58 -5.17
CA ILE A 852 -15.35 10.26 -6.11
C ILE A 852 -16.54 10.93 -5.41
N GLN A 853 -17.14 10.28 -4.41
CA GLN A 853 -18.20 10.84 -3.56
C GLN A 853 -17.84 12.19 -2.91
N LYS A 854 -16.58 12.42 -2.52
CA LYS A 854 -16.14 13.66 -1.85
C LYS A 854 -15.99 14.86 -2.79
N HIS A 855 -16.17 14.67 -4.10
CA HIS A 855 -16.08 15.74 -5.09
C HIS A 855 -17.29 15.80 -6.06
N GLY A 856 -18.04 14.71 -6.21
CA GLY A 856 -19.26 14.67 -7.03
C GLY A 856 -19.04 14.64 -8.56
N GLY A 857 -17.79 14.65 -9.04
CA GLY A 857 -17.46 14.56 -10.46
C GLY A 857 -17.52 13.13 -11.02
N GLU A 858 -17.26 12.99 -12.33
CA GLU A 858 -17.02 11.72 -13.04
C GLU A 858 -15.55 11.25 -12.95
N PHE A 859 -15.24 10.05 -13.44
CA PHE A 859 -13.90 9.42 -13.36
C PHE A 859 -12.86 10.02 -14.32
N ASP A 860 -13.26 10.54 -15.48
CA ASP A 860 -12.40 11.25 -16.43
C ASP A 860 -12.04 12.68 -16.01
N ASN A 861 -12.77 13.25 -15.02
CA ASN A 861 -12.57 14.62 -14.60
C ASN A 861 -11.11 14.91 -14.26
N LYS A 862 -10.63 16.09 -14.68
CA LYS A 862 -9.22 16.51 -14.58
C LYS A 862 -8.57 16.21 -13.23
N TYR A 863 -9.29 16.41 -12.12
CA TYR A 863 -8.80 16.09 -10.78
C TYR A 863 -8.56 14.59 -10.56
N TYR A 864 -9.54 13.75 -10.89
CA TYR A 864 -9.40 12.30 -10.80
C TYR A 864 -8.27 11.80 -11.70
N ARG A 865 -8.37 12.17 -12.97
CA ARG A 865 -7.50 11.73 -14.04
C ARG A 865 -6.04 12.20 -13.92
N GLN A 866 -5.77 13.40 -13.39
CA GLN A 866 -4.40 13.96 -13.33
C GLN A 866 -3.83 14.08 -11.91
N THR A 867 -4.68 14.30 -10.89
CA THR A 867 -4.20 14.53 -9.51
C THR A 867 -4.28 13.26 -8.66
N ILE A 868 -5.22 12.36 -8.93
CA ILE A 868 -5.60 11.30 -8.00
C ILE A 868 -5.22 9.90 -8.50
N ALA A 869 -5.69 9.48 -9.67
CA ALA A 869 -5.50 8.12 -10.16
C ALA A 869 -4.01 7.74 -10.37
N PRO A 870 -3.15 8.56 -11.02
CA PRO A 870 -1.73 8.24 -11.16
C PRO A 870 -0.98 8.12 -9.81
N ASN A 871 -1.44 8.85 -8.79
CA ASN A 871 -0.80 8.94 -7.48
C ASN A 871 -1.33 7.94 -6.44
N VAL A 872 -2.31 7.09 -6.78
CA VAL A 872 -2.98 6.20 -5.81
C VAL A 872 -1.99 5.33 -5.02
N HIS A 873 -1.00 4.75 -5.70
CA HIS A 873 0.00 3.90 -5.06
C HIS A 873 0.91 4.68 -4.10
N HIS A 874 1.36 5.87 -4.50
CA HIS A 874 2.12 6.78 -3.63
C HIS A 874 1.30 7.27 -2.44
N PHE A 875 -0.02 7.49 -2.55
CA PHE A 875 -0.86 7.85 -1.40
C PHE A 875 -0.94 6.71 -0.36
N LEU A 876 -0.93 5.45 -0.79
CA LEU A 876 -0.88 4.30 0.11
C LEU A 876 0.49 4.15 0.78
N GLN A 877 1.59 4.45 0.07
CA GLN A 877 2.94 4.47 0.65
C GLN A 877 3.13 5.66 1.62
N MET A 878 2.76 6.87 1.22
CA MET A 878 2.94 8.12 2.00
C MET A 878 2.35 8.05 3.41
N LYS A 879 1.27 7.29 3.60
CA LYS A 879 0.72 7.01 4.94
C LYS A 879 1.70 6.25 5.83
N LYS A 880 2.33 5.21 5.29
CA LYS A 880 3.31 4.36 6.00
C LYS A 880 4.61 5.11 6.27
N GLU A 881 5.10 5.91 5.31
CA GLU A 881 6.30 6.74 5.51
C GLU A 881 6.08 7.80 6.58
N VAL A 882 4.92 8.47 6.60
CA VAL A 882 4.61 9.48 7.64
C VAL A 882 4.36 8.81 9.00
N GLU A 883 3.70 7.66 9.08
CA GLU A 883 3.60 6.90 10.35
C GLU A 883 5.01 6.54 10.88
N THR A 884 5.90 6.07 10.01
CA THR A 884 7.30 5.72 10.35
C THR A 884 8.13 6.94 10.76
N ALA A 885 8.03 8.06 10.04
CA ALA A 885 8.78 9.29 10.30
C ALA A 885 8.42 9.97 11.64
N PHE A 886 7.24 9.68 12.18
CA PHE A 886 6.79 10.12 13.51
C PHE A 886 6.92 9.03 14.60
N GLU A 887 7.70 7.98 14.35
CA GLU A 887 7.96 6.88 15.30
C GLU A 887 6.69 6.14 15.78
N PHE A 888 5.60 6.17 15.02
CA PHE A 888 4.44 5.34 15.32
C PHE A 888 4.80 3.87 15.08
N LYS A 889 4.39 2.99 16.00
CA LYS A 889 4.37 1.55 15.70
C LYS A 889 3.43 1.34 14.50
N PRO A 890 3.85 0.59 13.46
CA PRO A 890 2.94 0.20 12.39
C PRO A 890 1.68 -0.44 12.98
N ARG A 891 0.51 -0.01 12.52
CA ARG A 891 -0.74 -0.70 12.84
C ARG A 891 -0.65 -2.12 12.28
N GLY A 892 -1.22 -3.09 13.00
CA GLY A 892 -1.31 -4.47 12.51
C GLY A 892 -2.13 -4.52 11.23
N GLN A 893 -1.46 -4.68 10.08
CA GLN A 893 -2.10 -4.96 8.79
C GLN A 893 -2.56 -6.42 8.71
N THR A 894 -2.10 -7.26 9.63
CA THR A 894 -2.56 -8.63 9.87
C THR A 894 -3.70 -8.65 10.89
N HIS A 895 -4.93 -8.88 10.43
CA HIS A 895 -6.02 -9.28 11.32
C HIS A 895 -5.77 -10.72 11.78
N THR A 896 -5.36 -10.91 13.03
CA THR A 896 -5.24 -12.25 13.61
C THR A 896 -6.63 -12.88 13.70
N SER A 897 -6.92 -13.76 12.75
CA SER A 897 -8.14 -14.57 12.74
C SER A 897 -8.29 -15.32 14.07
N PRO A 898 -9.48 -15.29 14.73
CA PRO A 898 -9.75 -16.12 15.90
C PRO A 898 -9.52 -17.60 15.57
N HIS A 899 -8.96 -18.35 16.53
CA HIS A 899 -8.66 -19.76 16.33
C HIS A 899 -9.95 -20.56 16.02
N SER A 900 -9.89 -21.46 15.04
CA SER A 900 -11.04 -22.28 14.63
C SER A 900 -10.95 -23.73 15.13
N ARG A 901 -10.30 -23.94 16.29
CA ARG A 901 -10.14 -25.27 16.91
C ARG A 901 -11.46 -25.88 17.40
N PRO A 902 -12.37 -25.14 18.09
CA PRO A 902 -13.67 -25.68 18.48
C PRO A 902 -14.50 -26.16 17.28
N GLU A 903 -14.57 -25.37 16.22
CA GLU A 903 -15.32 -25.64 15.00
C GLU A 903 -14.72 -26.84 14.23
N LEU A 904 -13.38 -26.95 14.22
CA LEU A 904 -12.68 -28.12 13.68
C LEU A 904 -13.02 -29.40 14.46
N GLN A 905 -13.02 -29.35 15.80
CA GLN A 905 -13.35 -30.51 16.64
C GLN A 905 -14.82 -30.93 16.48
N LEU A 906 -15.75 -29.98 16.36
CA LEU A 906 -17.17 -30.26 16.08
C LEU A 906 -17.35 -30.95 14.72
N LEU A 907 -16.65 -30.48 13.68
CA LEU A 907 -16.66 -31.12 12.36
C LEU A 907 -16.05 -32.52 12.37
N LEU A 908 -14.90 -32.71 13.05
CA LEU A 908 -14.25 -34.02 13.19
C LEU A 908 -15.14 -35.02 13.93
N THR A 909 -15.76 -34.60 15.04
CA THR A 909 -16.68 -35.43 15.83
C THR A 909 -17.87 -35.86 14.95
N ALA A 910 -18.50 -34.92 14.25
CA ALA A 910 -19.63 -35.23 13.37
C ALA A 910 -19.25 -36.12 12.18
N PHE A 911 -18.06 -35.97 11.58
CA PHE A 911 -17.63 -36.84 10.48
C PHE A 911 -17.33 -38.28 10.92
N LYS A 912 -16.80 -38.44 12.15
CA LYS A 912 -16.59 -39.72 12.81
C LYS A 912 -17.92 -40.40 13.17
N GLU A 913 -18.83 -39.70 13.85
CA GLU A 913 -20.14 -40.23 14.28
C GLU A 913 -21.06 -40.63 13.11
N GLU A 914 -21.11 -39.80 12.06
CA GLU A 914 -21.92 -40.07 10.87
C GLU A 914 -21.21 -41.04 9.87
N GLU A 915 -19.98 -41.47 10.17
CA GLU A 915 -19.14 -42.33 9.33
C GLU A 915 -18.95 -41.78 7.89
N VAL A 916 -18.65 -40.49 7.74
CA VAL A 916 -18.70 -39.79 6.44
C VAL A 916 -17.70 -40.34 5.42
N HIS A 917 -16.50 -40.70 5.86
CA HIS A 917 -15.43 -41.21 5.00
C HIS A 917 -15.33 -42.76 5.01
N LEU A 918 -16.36 -43.45 5.49
CA LEU A 918 -16.53 -44.90 5.35
C LEU A 918 -17.60 -45.22 4.32
N PHE A 919 -17.51 -46.35 3.62
CA PHE A 919 -18.52 -46.77 2.65
C PHE A 919 -19.70 -47.47 3.33
N ARG A 920 -20.92 -46.94 3.15
CA ARG A 920 -22.17 -47.49 3.69
C ARG A 920 -23.19 -47.66 2.56
N SER A 921 -23.40 -48.91 2.13
CA SER A 921 -24.25 -49.24 0.97
C SER A 921 -25.71 -48.79 1.16
N GLY A 922 -26.26 -48.11 0.16
CA GLY A 922 -27.61 -47.55 0.16
C GLY A 922 -27.72 -46.16 0.81
N ARG A 923 -26.62 -45.57 1.31
CA ARG A 923 -26.67 -44.28 2.02
C ARG A 923 -26.92 -43.10 1.07
N SER A 924 -28.01 -42.37 1.28
CA SER A 924 -28.29 -41.08 0.63
C SER A 924 -29.19 -40.21 1.51
N LEU A 925 -28.91 -38.90 1.56
CA LEU A 925 -29.55 -37.93 2.47
C LEU A 925 -30.03 -36.65 1.74
N GLY A 926 -30.38 -36.77 0.46
CA GLY A 926 -31.04 -35.70 -0.29
C GLY A 926 -30.12 -34.61 -0.86
N HIS A 927 -28.82 -34.63 -0.58
CA HIS A 927 -27.83 -33.82 -1.30
C HIS A 927 -27.08 -34.67 -2.33
N ALA A 928 -26.82 -34.12 -3.52
CA ALA A 928 -26.00 -34.76 -4.54
C ALA A 928 -25.15 -33.73 -5.29
N ALA A 929 -23.87 -33.65 -4.95
CA ALA A 929 -22.91 -32.82 -5.66
C ALA A 929 -22.72 -33.33 -7.10
N VAL A 930 -22.66 -32.41 -8.07
CA VAL A 930 -22.29 -32.73 -9.45
C VAL A 930 -20.78 -32.93 -9.49
N ASN A 931 -20.32 -34.05 -10.05
CA ASN A 931 -18.90 -34.19 -10.41
C ASN A 931 -18.68 -33.30 -11.64
N GLN A 932 -18.26 -32.06 -11.40
CA GLN A 932 -18.17 -31.04 -12.44
C GLN A 932 -17.12 -31.44 -13.47
N PHE A 933 -15.91 -31.80 -13.06
CA PHE A 933 -14.84 -32.25 -13.94
C PHE A 933 -15.30 -33.34 -14.94
N ALA A 934 -15.93 -34.42 -14.48
CA ALA A 934 -16.41 -35.50 -15.36
C ALA A 934 -17.65 -35.13 -16.20
N ARG A 935 -18.46 -34.16 -15.76
CA ARG A 935 -19.55 -33.60 -16.60
C ARG A 935 -18.98 -32.69 -17.69
N GLY A 936 -17.94 -31.94 -17.38
CA GLY A 936 -17.24 -31.07 -18.31
C GLY A 936 -16.50 -31.82 -19.40
N TRP A 937 -15.80 -32.91 -19.03
CA TRP A 937 -15.24 -33.89 -19.97
C TRP A 937 -16.23 -34.20 -21.09
N LYS A 938 -17.37 -34.80 -20.70
CA LYS A 938 -18.40 -35.27 -21.63
C LYS A 938 -19.03 -34.15 -22.45
N ARG A 939 -19.00 -32.90 -21.97
CA ARG A 939 -19.51 -31.73 -22.70
C ARG A 939 -18.53 -31.20 -23.74
N LEU A 940 -17.24 -31.15 -23.41
CA LEU A 940 -16.17 -30.81 -24.36
C LEU A 940 -16.14 -31.85 -25.49
N ASP A 941 -16.16 -33.13 -25.10
CA ASP A 941 -16.16 -34.31 -25.98
C ASP A 941 -17.39 -34.40 -26.88
N ALA A 942 -18.59 -34.12 -26.34
CA ALA A 942 -19.84 -34.05 -27.11
C ALA A 942 -20.00 -32.74 -27.92
N GLY A 943 -18.89 -32.17 -28.40
CA GLY A 943 -18.89 -31.07 -29.37
C GLY A 943 -18.77 -29.65 -28.80
N LYS A 944 -18.74 -29.41 -27.48
CA LYS A 944 -18.50 -28.03 -26.98
C LYS A 944 -17.09 -27.55 -27.35
N LEU A 945 -16.09 -28.44 -27.35
CA LEU A 945 -14.75 -28.08 -27.79
C LEU A 945 -14.75 -27.74 -29.29
N THR A 946 -15.41 -28.55 -30.12
CA THR A 946 -15.59 -28.31 -31.56
C THR A 946 -16.20 -26.94 -31.84
N ALA A 947 -17.33 -26.59 -31.19
CA ALA A 947 -17.99 -25.31 -31.37
C ALA A 947 -17.14 -24.10 -30.88
N PHE A 948 -16.23 -24.30 -29.93
CA PHE A 948 -15.24 -23.28 -29.55
C PHE A 948 -14.14 -23.13 -30.62
N LEU A 949 -13.66 -24.24 -31.19
CA LEU A 949 -12.66 -24.21 -32.25
C LEU A 949 -13.21 -23.59 -33.54
N GLU A 950 -14.39 -24.02 -34.00
CA GLU A 950 -15.10 -23.44 -35.15
C GLU A 950 -15.27 -21.92 -35.05
N LYS A 951 -15.55 -21.40 -33.84
CA LYS A 951 -15.65 -19.95 -33.61
C LYS A 951 -14.28 -19.25 -33.55
N SER A 952 -13.21 -19.92 -33.11
CA SER A 952 -11.90 -19.29 -32.86
C SER A 952 -10.87 -19.48 -33.98
N THR A 953 -11.05 -20.40 -34.94
CA THR A 953 -10.15 -20.53 -36.10
C THR A 953 -10.36 -19.46 -37.17
N ALA A 954 -11.51 -18.80 -37.20
CA ALA A 954 -11.92 -17.87 -38.27
C ALA A 954 -10.89 -16.77 -38.59
N LEU A 955 -10.16 -16.26 -37.58
CA LEU A 955 -9.04 -15.34 -37.76
C LEU A 955 -7.89 -16.00 -38.53
N GLY A 956 -7.52 -17.22 -38.16
CA GLY A 956 -6.50 -18.00 -38.86
C GLY A 956 -6.93 -18.38 -40.28
N ASP A 957 -8.20 -18.66 -40.53
CA ASP A 957 -8.74 -18.94 -41.87
C ASP A 957 -8.57 -17.73 -42.78
N PHE A 958 -8.99 -16.56 -42.29
CA PHE A 958 -8.80 -15.30 -42.98
C PHE A 958 -7.30 -14.97 -43.22
N LEU A 959 -6.43 -15.21 -42.23
CA LEU A 959 -4.98 -14.97 -42.36
C LEU A 959 -4.29 -15.94 -43.34
N LYS A 960 -4.79 -17.17 -43.52
CA LYS A 960 -4.34 -18.07 -44.60
C LYS A 960 -4.69 -17.49 -45.97
N GLU A 961 -5.88 -16.92 -46.13
CA GLU A 961 -6.36 -16.43 -47.42
C GLU A 961 -5.62 -15.16 -47.89
N ILE A 962 -5.29 -14.23 -46.99
CA ILE A 962 -4.38 -13.11 -47.33
C ILE A 962 -3.03 -13.67 -47.83
N ARG A 963 -2.43 -14.63 -47.14
CA ARG A 963 -1.11 -15.18 -47.51
C ARG A 963 -1.11 -15.86 -48.88
N ARG A 964 -2.21 -16.49 -49.29
CA ARG A 964 -2.41 -17.01 -50.65
C ARG A 964 -2.48 -15.87 -51.68
N SER A 965 -3.21 -14.79 -51.37
CA SER A 965 -3.28 -13.62 -52.26
C SER A 965 -1.94 -12.86 -52.39
N GLU A 966 -1.07 -12.94 -51.37
CA GLU A 966 0.26 -12.32 -51.36
C GLU A 966 1.34 -13.16 -52.06
N ASN A 967 1.14 -14.47 -52.26
CA ASN A 967 2.05 -15.36 -53.00
C ASN A 967 1.27 -16.32 -53.94
N PRO A 968 0.89 -15.88 -55.16
CA PRO A 968 0.15 -16.71 -56.11
C PRO A 968 0.94 -17.90 -56.69
N ASP A 969 2.26 -17.78 -56.80
CA ASP A 969 3.11 -18.62 -57.68
C ASP A 969 3.82 -19.80 -56.96
N VAL A 970 3.21 -20.41 -55.93
CA VAL A 970 3.85 -21.50 -55.15
C VAL A 970 3.08 -22.82 -55.16
N ASP A 971 1.75 -22.81 -55.14
CA ASP A 971 0.92 -24.04 -55.11
C ASP A 971 0.64 -24.59 -56.52
N MET A 972 1.70 -24.86 -57.28
CA MET A 972 1.64 -25.41 -58.65
C MET A 972 2.57 -26.62 -58.88
N ASP A 973 2.82 -27.43 -57.84
CA ASP A 973 3.51 -28.73 -57.99
C ASP A 973 3.32 -29.70 -56.79
N SER A 974 2.11 -30.20 -56.52
CA SER A 974 1.92 -31.38 -55.63
C SER A 974 0.58 -32.14 -55.72
N ASP A 975 -0.01 -32.35 -56.91
CA ASP A 975 -0.99 -33.44 -57.04
C ASP A 975 -0.99 -34.09 -58.44
N SER A 976 -0.38 -35.28 -58.56
CA SER A 976 -0.31 -36.02 -59.82
C SER A 976 -0.16 -37.54 -59.64
N SER A 977 -1.00 -38.15 -58.81
CA SER A 977 -1.33 -39.59 -58.89
C SER A 977 -2.63 -39.90 -58.14
N SER A 978 -3.65 -40.58 -58.66
CA SER A 978 -4.00 -41.15 -59.96
C SER A 978 -5.14 -42.13 -59.68
N GLU A 979 -6.28 -42.04 -60.35
CA GLU A 979 -7.03 -43.25 -60.74
C GLU A 979 -7.95 -42.98 -61.94
N SER A 980 -8.36 -44.04 -62.65
CA SER A 980 -8.83 -43.96 -64.03
C SER A 980 -10.18 -44.67 -64.27
N GLY A 981 -11.01 -44.07 -65.12
CA GLY A 981 -12.33 -44.59 -65.51
C GLY A 981 -13.21 -43.50 -66.14
N ASP A 982 -13.16 -43.15 -67.44
CA ASP A 982 -13.27 -43.90 -68.71
C ASP A 982 -14.56 -43.52 -69.46
N ARG A 983 -14.39 -42.95 -70.66
CA ARG A 983 -15.36 -42.75 -71.78
C ARG A 983 -16.52 -41.71 -71.74
N SER A 984 -16.53 -40.95 -72.84
CA SER A 984 -17.67 -40.32 -73.54
C SER A 984 -18.44 -39.17 -72.88
N SER A 985 -18.98 -38.15 -73.58
CA SER A 985 -18.71 -37.49 -74.90
C SER A 985 -19.72 -36.31 -75.05
N ASP A 986 -19.72 -35.36 -75.99
CA ASP A 986 -18.92 -35.13 -77.21
C ASP A 986 -19.06 -33.66 -77.72
N ILE A 987 -18.36 -33.31 -78.82
CA ILE A 987 -18.77 -32.34 -79.88
C ILE A 987 -18.84 -30.81 -79.59
N HIS A 988 -17.90 -30.10 -80.25
CA HIS A 988 -17.92 -28.71 -80.80
C HIS A 988 -18.08 -27.47 -79.86
N GLY A 989 -17.42 -26.34 -80.12
CA GLY A 989 -16.35 -26.06 -81.11
C GLY A 989 -16.20 -24.58 -81.53
N ASP A 990 -15.00 -24.23 -82.01
CA ASP A 990 -14.59 -23.00 -82.75
C ASP A 990 -14.66 -21.65 -81.99
N GLY A 991 -13.73 -20.68 -82.15
CA GLY A 991 -12.53 -20.64 -83.01
C GLY A 991 -11.63 -19.40 -82.76
N SER A 992 -10.54 -19.29 -83.53
CA SER A 992 -9.49 -18.24 -83.64
C SER A 992 -9.64 -16.88 -82.92
N SER A 993 -8.66 -16.30 -82.22
CA SER A 993 -7.17 -16.16 -82.38
C SER A 993 -6.68 -14.98 -83.25
N ASP A 994 -5.85 -14.11 -82.67
CA ASP A 994 -4.68 -13.41 -83.25
C ASP A 994 -3.78 -12.98 -82.05
N VAL A 995 -2.46 -13.23 -81.93
CA VAL A 995 -1.28 -12.99 -82.81
C VAL A 995 -0.87 -11.49 -82.80
N GLU A 996 0.34 -11.06 -82.40
CA GLU A 996 1.50 -11.74 -81.77
C GLU A 996 2.40 -10.74 -80.98
N THR A 997 3.50 -11.25 -80.41
CA THR A 997 4.63 -10.57 -79.71
C THR A 997 5.27 -9.39 -80.48
N ALA A 998 6.10 -8.47 -79.93
CA ALA A 998 7.23 -8.70 -79.00
C ALA A 998 7.92 -7.43 -78.41
N ASP A 999 8.78 -7.67 -77.41
CA ASP A 999 10.13 -7.11 -77.18
C ASP A 999 10.47 -5.69 -76.62
N ASN A 1000 11.13 -5.75 -75.45
CA ASN A 1000 12.43 -5.12 -75.08
C ASN A 1000 12.59 -3.60 -74.75
N SER A 1001 12.54 -3.33 -73.44
CA SER A 1001 13.66 -2.77 -72.63
C SER A 1001 14.12 -1.29 -72.76
N SER A 1002 14.07 -0.57 -71.63
CA SER A 1002 15.25 -0.19 -70.80
C SER A 1002 15.30 1.25 -70.23
N SER A 1003 15.69 1.33 -68.94
CA SER A 1003 16.65 2.29 -68.34
C SER A 1003 16.32 3.78 -68.07
N ILE A 1004 16.41 4.11 -66.77
CA ILE A 1004 17.24 5.19 -66.13
C ILE A 1004 16.65 6.61 -65.92
N ARG A 1005 16.56 7.00 -64.61
CA ARG A 1005 16.56 8.36 -63.97
C ARG A 1005 15.54 9.42 -64.49
N GLY A 1006 14.81 10.19 -63.68
CA GLY A 1006 14.85 10.48 -62.22
C GLY A 1006 14.57 12.00 -61.99
N VAL A 1007 14.57 12.46 -60.73
CA VAL A 1007 14.53 13.88 -60.25
C VAL A 1007 13.14 14.54 -60.02
N ASP A 1008 12.97 15.03 -58.78
CA ASP A 1008 12.14 16.10 -58.17
C ASP A 1008 10.59 16.25 -58.34
N SER A 1009 9.91 16.26 -57.18
CA SER A 1009 9.05 17.33 -56.57
C SER A 1009 8.45 18.45 -57.45
N PRO A 1010 7.23 18.98 -57.17
CA PRO A 1010 6.78 19.35 -55.81
C PRO A 1010 5.26 19.26 -55.46
N THR A 1011 4.92 19.64 -54.22
CA THR A 1011 3.56 19.83 -53.63
C THR A 1011 2.79 21.04 -54.21
N PRO A 1012 1.45 21.10 -54.06
CA PRO A 1012 0.88 22.22 -53.28
C PRO A 1012 -0.44 21.97 -52.47
N SER A 1013 -0.41 22.40 -51.21
CA SER A 1013 -1.38 23.23 -50.45
C SER A 1013 -2.92 23.29 -50.74
N ILE A 1014 -3.73 22.97 -49.70
CA ILE A 1014 -4.68 23.86 -48.94
C ILE A 1014 -5.70 24.70 -49.76
N PRO A 1015 -7.05 24.62 -49.52
CA PRO A 1015 -7.66 25.25 -48.32
C PRO A 1015 -8.92 24.59 -47.68
N SER A 1016 -9.33 25.16 -46.54
CA SER A 1016 -10.46 24.77 -45.66
C SER A 1016 -11.79 25.50 -45.97
N SER A 1017 -12.90 25.02 -45.39
CA SER A 1017 -14.14 25.80 -45.20
C SER A 1017 -14.99 25.27 -44.02
N ASP A 1018 -15.43 26.15 -43.12
CA ASP A 1018 -16.46 25.88 -42.10
C ASP A 1018 -17.88 25.82 -42.70
N ILE A 1019 -18.83 25.20 -41.97
CA ILE A 1019 -20.24 25.65 -41.79
C ILE A 1019 -20.94 24.79 -40.70
N THR A 1020 -22.07 25.27 -40.16
CA THR A 1020 -22.70 24.82 -38.89
C THR A 1020 -24.20 24.47 -39.05
N VAL A 1021 -24.79 23.86 -38.00
CA VAL A 1021 -26.24 23.59 -37.72
C VAL A 1021 -27.02 22.72 -38.76
N ASP A 1022 -28.14 22.06 -38.45
CA ASP A 1022 -28.98 22.00 -37.22
C ASP A 1022 -29.62 20.58 -37.02
N ALA A 1023 -30.43 20.38 -35.97
CA ALA A 1023 -31.05 19.10 -35.59
C ALA A 1023 -32.42 18.77 -36.24
N ASN A 1024 -32.83 17.48 -36.22
CA ASN A 1024 -34.14 16.98 -35.70
C ASN A 1024 -34.33 15.44 -35.84
N GLU A 1025 -35.28 14.90 -35.07
CA GLU A 1025 -35.69 13.48 -34.87
C GLU A 1025 -36.85 13.02 -35.83
N PRO A 1026 -37.61 11.92 -35.61
CA PRO A 1026 -37.29 10.50 -35.29
C PRO A 1026 -38.08 9.44 -36.14
N GLU A 1027 -37.58 8.19 -36.20
CA GLU A 1027 -38.32 6.90 -36.31
C GLU A 1027 -37.47 5.87 -35.50
N ASP A 1028 -37.94 5.03 -34.55
CA ASP A 1028 -38.95 3.92 -34.57
C ASP A 1028 -38.62 2.84 -35.64
N ASP A 1029 -38.65 1.51 -35.40
CA ASP A 1029 -39.11 0.71 -34.25
C ASP A 1029 -38.00 -0.24 -33.73
N GLY A 1030 -38.16 -0.85 -32.54
CA GLY A 1030 -37.12 -1.66 -31.87
C GLY A 1030 -37.32 -3.19 -31.85
N GLU A 1031 -36.41 -3.89 -31.15
CA GLU A 1031 -36.72 -5.12 -30.39
C GLU A 1031 -35.77 -5.21 -29.17
N ASP A 1032 -36.31 -5.54 -27.99
CA ASP A 1032 -35.64 -5.47 -26.68
C ASP A 1032 -35.40 -6.87 -26.11
N LEU A 1033 -34.16 -7.14 -25.64
CA LEU A 1033 -33.74 -8.41 -25.04
C LEU A 1033 -32.94 -8.24 -23.73
N SER A 1034 -33.46 -7.39 -22.83
CA SER A 1034 -33.38 -7.57 -21.37
C SER A 1034 -31.98 -7.73 -20.75
N ASP A 1035 -31.33 -6.60 -20.43
CA ASP A 1035 -30.20 -6.58 -19.50
C ASP A 1035 -30.65 -6.88 -18.06
N ALA A 1036 -30.15 -7.97 -17.49
CA ALA A 1036 -30.24 -8.26 -16.06
C ALA A 1036 -29.11 -9.21 -15.59
N HIS A 1037 -28.53 -8.90 -14.42
CA HIS A 1037 -27.58 -9.73 -13.66
C HIS A 1037 -26.14 -9.89 -14.21
N LEU A 1038 -25.41 -8.78 -14.38
CA LEU A 1038 -23.94 -8.76 -14.23
C LEU A 1038 -23.47 -7.59 -13.33
N SER A 1039 -23.97 -7.53 -12.10
CA SER A 1039 -23.31 -6.79 -11.01
C SER A 1039 -23.44 -7.54 -9.70
N ALA A 1040 -22.31 -7.71 -9.01
CA ALA A 1040 -22.17 -8.32 -7.69
C ALA A 1040 -21.03 -7.61 -6.95
N GLY A 1041 -21.15 -6.29 -6.83
CA GLY A 1041 -20.21 -5.46 -6.07
C GLY A 1041 -20.21 -5.81 -4.58
N SER A 1042 -19.07 -5.63 -3.92
CA SER A 1042 -18.90 -5.90 -2.49
C SER A 1042 -19.59 -4.84 -1.62
N GLU A 1043 -20.83 -5.10 -1.18
CA GLU A 1043 -21.41 -4.41 -0.03
C GLU A 1043 -20.66 -4.80 1.25
N ASN A 1044 -19.78 -3.91 1.72
CA ASN A 1044 -19.13 -4.00 3.02
C ASN A 1044 -19.27 -2.65 3.75
N SER A 1045 -20.41 -2.48 4.44
CA SER A 1045 -20.63 -1.40 5.40
C SER A 1045 -20.37 -1.92 6.82
N GLU A 1046 -19.41 -1.29 7.50
CA GLU A 1046 -19.33 -1.35 8.97
C GLU A 1046 -20.40 -0.40 9.51
N ALA A 1047 -21.25 -0.88 10.42
CA ALA A 1047 -22.25 -0.06 11.10
C ALA A 1047 -21.65 0.51 12.39
N GLU A 1048 -21.69 1.83 12.55
CA GLU A 1048 -21.47 2.52 13.82
C GLU A 1048 -22.79 3.18 14.24
N ASP A 1049 -23.26 2.88 15.45
CA ASP A 1049 -24.51 3.41 16.00
C ASP A 1049 -24.30 4.81 16.61
N GLU A 1050 -24.93 5.86 16.06
CA GLU A 1050 -25.15 7.14 16.76
C GLU A 1050 -26.63 7.53 16.75
N ASP A 1051 -27.33 7.11 17.81
CA ASP A 1051 -28.73 7.47 18.07
C ASP A 1051 -28.82 8.94 18.54
N GLY A 1052 -29.09 9.85 17.59
CA GLY A 1052 -28.87 11.30 17.74
C GLY A 1052 -30.12 12.18 17.59
N LYS A 1053 -31.29 11.74 18.05
CA LYS A 1053 -32.55 12.52 17.93
C LYS A 1053 -32.46 13.92 18.53
N ILE A 1054 -32.53 14.95 17.69
CA ILE A 1054 -32.94 16.32 18.07
C ILE A 1054 -34.02 16.78 17.10
N GLU A 1055 -35.26 16.84 17.59
CA GLU A 1055 -36.41 17.40 16.87
C GLU A 1055 -36.35 18.94 16.90
N GLY A 1056 -36.64 19.61 15.78
CA GLY A 1056 -36.37 21.05 15.64
C GLY A 1056 -37.06 21.72 14.45
N ASN A 1057 -38.38 21.56 14.32
CA ASN A 1057 -39.16 22.24 13.29
C ASN A 1057 -39.08 23.77 13.42
N GLY A 1058 -38.88 24.45 12.29
CA GLY A 1058 -38.82 25.91 12.22
C GLY A 1058 -39.07 26.42 10.80
N GLU A 1059 -40.34 26.49 10.40
CA GLU A 1059 -40.76 27.11 9.14
C GLU A 1059 -40.46 28.61 9.14
N VAL A 1060 -39.84 29.12 8.06
CA VAL A 1060 -39.86 30.56 7.72
C VAL A 1060 -40.10 30.70 6.21
N ASP A 1061 -41.11 31.49 5.87
CA ASP A 1061 -41.67 31.73 4.54
C ASP A 1061 -40.74 32.61 3.65
N PRO A 1062 -40.53 32.28 2.35
CA PRO A 1062 -39.60 33.02 1.49
C PRO A 1062 -40.26 34.19 0.75
N ASN A 1063 -39.67 35.39 0.84
CA ASN A 1063 -40.06 36.55 0.03
C ASN A 1063 -38.83 37.38 -0.41
N GLU A 1064 -38.40 37.16 -1.66
CA GLU A 1064 -37.84 38.13 -2.64
C GLU A 1064 -36.67 39.10 -2.29
N PRO A 1065 -35.91 39.60 -3.29
CA PRO A 1065 -35.26 38.84 -4.37
C PRO A 1065 -33.80 39.32 -4.63
N ASP A 1066 -33.19 38.76 -5.68
CA ASP A 1066 -32.16 39.27 -6.60
C ASP A 1066 -31.52 40.67 -6.35
N ASP A 1067 -30.18 40.78 -6.46
CA ASP A 1067 -29.53 41.24 -7.72
C ASP A 1067 -27.98 41.12 -7.70
N ASP A 1068 -27.36 41.32 -8.87
CA ASP A 1068 -25.96 41.17 -9.27
C ASP A 1068 -24.83 41.79 -8.40
N GLY A 1069 -23.76 41.00 -8.19
CA GLY A 1069 -22.55 41.17 -9.03
C GLY A 1069 -21.29 41.91 -8.55
N ILE A 1070 -20.15 41.50 -9.14
CA ILE A 1070 -18.90 42.23 -9.40
C ILE A 1070 -18.01 42.68 -8.20
N ASP A 1071 -17.16 41.74 -7.76
CA ASP A 1071 -15.69 41.70 -7.97
C ASP A 1071 -14.73 42.92 -7.73
N LEU A 1072 -13.48 42.57 -7.39
CA LEU A 1072 -12.20 43.32 -7.47
C LEU A 1072 -12.00 44.70 -6.77
N SER A 1073 -11.36 44.60 -5.59
CA SER A 1073 -9.99 45.12 -5.31
C SER A 1073 -9.72 46.57 -4.81
N THR A 1074 -8.77 46.65 -3.86
CA THR A 1074 -7.85 47.80 -3.53
C THR A 1074 -8.49 49.11 -2.98
N THR A 1075 -7.87 49.94 -2.12
CA THR A 1075 -6.50 49.97 -1.54
C THR A 1075 -6.43 50.75 -0.20
N HIS A 1076 -5.40 50.45 0.62
CA HIS A 1076 -4.61 51.33 1.51
C HIS A 1076 -5.22 52.28 2.60
N LEU A 1077 -4.68 52.06 3.81
CA LEU A 1077 -4.06 53.03 4.76
C LEU A 1077 -4.88 53.93 5.72
N SER A 1078 -4.42 53.88 6.98
CA SER A 1078 -4.39 54.96 8.00
C SER A 1078 -5.73 55.39 8.65
N THR A 1079 -5.80 55.95 9.87
CA THR A 1079 -5.04 55.79 11.15
C THR A 1079 -5.84 56.54 12.24
N ALA A 1080 -5.66 56.14 13.50
CA ALA A 1080 -5.76 56.98 14.71
C ALA A 1080 -7.16 57.40 15.26
N ASP A 1081 -7.29 57.15 16.57
CA ASP A 1081 -7.88 57.98 17.64
C ASP A 1081 -9.37 58.39 17.63
N ARG A 1082 -10.09 58.01 18.69
CA ARG A 1082 -10.24 58.89 19.89
C ARG A 1082 -10.74 58.14 21.13
N GLU A 1083 -10.59 58.79 22.28
CA GLU A 1083 -10.72 58.22 23.64
C GLU A 1083 -12.06 58.55 24.34
N ASN A 1084 -12.18 58.04 25.58
CA ASN A 1084 -13.13 58.34 26.68
C ASN A 1084 -14.39 57.45 26.76
N GLY A 1085 -14.79 56.95 27.94
CA GLY A 1085 -14.09 56.97 29.25
C GLY A 1085 -15.02 56.75 30.45
N LEU A 1086 -14.41 56.55 31.65
CA LEU A 1086 -15.04 56.53 33.00
C LEU A 1086 -16.02 55.36 33.30
N GLU A 1087 -16.39 55.06 34.55
CA GLU A 1087 -15.60 54.72 35.77
C GLU A 1087 -16.56 54.23 36.89
N ALA A 1088 -16.01 53.59 37.94
CA ALA A 1088 -16.54 53.44 39.33
C ALA A 1088 -17.78 52.57 39.67
N MET A 1089 -17.53 51.58 40.56
CA MET A 1089 -18.28 51.10 41.77
C MET A 1089 -18.15 49.56 41.92
N GLU A 1090 -17.43 48.97 42.88
CA GLU A 1090 -17.42 49.01 44.36
C GLU A 1090 -18.25 47.92 45.10
N ALA A 1091 -17.62 46.75 45.25
CA ALA A 1091 -17.45 45.90 46.45
C ALA A 1091 -18.51 45.78 47.59
N LYS A 1092 -18.81 44.51 47.98
CA LYS A 1092 -19.16 43.91 49.31
C LYS A 1092 -19.63 42.45 49.05
N ASN A 1093 -19.47 41.38 49.85
CA ASN A 1093 -18.75 40.97 51.08
C ASN A 1093 -18.47 39.43 50.90
N ALA A 1094 -17.47 38.72 51.44
CA ALA A 1094 -17.08 38.42 52.84
C ALA A 1094 -18.20 37.78 53.72
N ALA A 1095 -17.99 36.75 54.57
CA ALA A 1095 -16.92 35.73 54.71
C ALA A 1095 -17.37 34.65 55.76
N ALA A 1096 -16.88 33.39 55.65
CA ALA A 1096 -16.76 32.33 56.67
C ALA A 1096 -16.08 31.11 55.99
N GLU A 1097 -14.96 30.50 56.43
CA GLU A 1097 -14.51 29.95 57.74
C GLU A 1097 -14.99 28.51 58.03
N GLY A 1098 -14.03 27.62 58.29
CA GLY A 1098 -14.17 26.18 58.56
C GLY A 1098 -12.82 25.47 58.38
N GLU A 1099 -12.30 24.85 59.44
CA GLU A 1099 -10.92 24.29 59.53
C GLU A 1099 -10.91 22.74 59.58
N GLY A 1100 -9.73 22.15 59.34
CA GLY A 1100 -9.41 20.72 59.52
C GLY A 1100 -8.70 20.12 58.28
N THR A 1101 -7.44 19.65 58.23
CA THR A 1101 -6.46 18.95 59.11
C THR A 1101 -6.32 17.47 58.77
N ASP A 1102 -5.06 17.07 58.50
CA ASP A 1102 -4.44 15.73 58.67
C ASP A 1102 -4.97 14.61 57.72
N GLU A 1103 -4.19 13.88 56.90
CA GLU A 1103 -2.95 13.05 57.03
C GLU A 1103 -3.29 11.53 56.97
N GLU A 1104 -2.29 10.69 56.65
CA GLU A 1104 -2.32 9.20 56.55
C GLU A 1104 -3.21 8.56 55.45
N GLU A 1105 -3.11 7.24 55.17
CA GLU A 1105 -2.03 6.46 54.53
C GLU A 1105 -2.59 5.06 54.10
N GLU A 1106 -1.84 4.28 53.30
CA GLU A 1106 -2.01 2.81 53.05
C GLU A 1106 -3.37 2.34 52.42
N GLU A 1107 -3.60 1.14 51.86
CA GLU A 1107 -2.88 -0.12 51.50
C GLU A 1107 -3.54 -0.58 50.14
N GLU A 1108 -2.89 -1.04 49.06
CA GLU A 1108 -2.02 -2.22 48.78
C GLU A 1108 -2.74 -3.60 48.74
N SER A 1109 -2.74 -4.25 47.56
CA SER A 1109 -2.87 -5.72 47.40
C SER A 1109 -2.46 -6.21 45.97
N ASP A 1110 -1.29 -6.84 45.85
CA ASP A 1110 -0.83 -7.69 44.72
C ASP A 1110 -1.35 -9.15 44.89
N GLU A 1111 -0.93 -10.20 44.14
CA GLU A 1111 -0.19 -10.33 42.86
C GLU A 1111 -1.20 -10.98 41.85
N GLU A 1112 -1.07 -12.02 41.01
CA GLU A 1112 -0.06 -12.93 40.43
C GLU A 1112 -0.32 -12.96 38.90
N ARG A 1113 0.64 -13.03 37.96
CA ARG A 1113 1.90 -13.77 37.76
C ARG A 1113 1.77 -15.22 37.26
N GLU A 1114 2.16 -15.38 35.99
CA GLU A 1114 3.15 -16.38 35.56
C GLU A 1114 4.18 -15.68 34.64
N GLU A 1115 5.34 -16.31 34.41
CA GLU A 1115 6.54 -15.67 33.83
C GLU A 1115 6.88 -16.17 32.42
N PRO A 1116 7.54 -15.37 31.56
CA PRO A 1116 8.13 -15.84 30.30
C PRO A 1116 9.61 -16.24 30.49
N GLU A 1117 9.97 -17.47 30.12
CA GLU A 1117 11.36 -17.95 30.10
C GLU A 1117 12.20 -17.32 28.97
N SER A 1118 13.53 -17.52 29.01
CA SER A 1118 14.48 -16.74 28.22
C SER A 1118 15.69 -17.52 27.68
N GLU A 1119 15.84 -17.54 26.36
CA GLU A 1119 17.08 -17.80 25.60
C GLU A 1119 17.10 -16.78 24.43
N SER A 1120 18.14 -16.02 24.06
CA SER A 1120 19.61 -16.05 24.20
C SER A 1120 20.36 -16.56 22.96
N ASP A 1121 20.37 -15.73 21.91
CA ASP A 1121 21.38 -15.81 20.84
C ASP A 1121 22.76 -15.34 21.37
N ASP A 1122 23.83 -16.07 21.06
CA ASP A 1122 25.19 -15.59 20.71
C ASP A 1122 26.20 -16.77 20.73
N GLU A 1123 26.69 -17.22 19.56
CA GLU A 1123 28.06 -17.75 19.41
C GLU A 1123 28.55 -17.62 17.94
N GLU A 1124 29.86 -17.59 17.72
CA GLU A 1124 30.50 -17.06 16.49
C GLU A 1124 30.88 -18.14 15.45
N VAL A 1125 30.72 -17.83 14.15
CA VAL A 1125 31.77 -17.83 13.07
C VAL A 1125 31.14 -17.62 11.67
#